data_AF-A0A818RZZ5-F1
#
_entry.id   AF-A0A818RZZ5-F1
#
_cell.length_a   1.000
_cell.length_b   1.000
_cell.length_c   1.000
_cell.angle_alpha   90.00
_cell.angle_beta   90.00
_cell.angle_gamma   90.00
#
_symmetry.space_group_name_H-M   'P 1'
#
loop_
_entity.id
_entity.type
_entity.pdbx_description
1 polymer ?
#
loop_
_entity_poly.entity_id
_entity_poly.type
_entity_poly.pdbx_seq_one_letter_code
_entity_poly.pdbx_strand_id
1 'polypeptide(L)'
;MIELLIDLIAARLSYRPVPVKLLETLAMLFDCDSVFQREHKNKPYNYSLDKTLGTRVLSTPPAASSMFSFYKRNNSYGWLCQIINRFVLKDGINNLRKQFEDRKRFTALEYHALLLPFANCMNCLIKTRYLQLFGKEIIQALDYIENLSAEDHPITRRDLNSLIDVRQGDLTVEQTDVIVVCSSSKTLCENVFKSGGNSIKVSYEAELKKNPTAPIITVTANGHVAAKTIYFLPWQPDADLIKFCDSVKTFVSNAMEKAASESYQSIAIPAIGCGLHGCSISLVARTFVKEVHRQLFKYPMSVSFISLIQQASEIKPISMTIAKGTLEIQLADITTQKVDVIIGSSSSQILKRAIINAAGDDVQMAYAKEHENNPNSLILSVPSGQLPCKRIFFVKWEPNTDEEALQQSIVDLIWNVIQNAISHKFTSIAFPSIGCGQSSCSKQVIVKTMVREIKNQLKMRNLPLTVKLSIAPDQLEIYDEFCKQVLSIEADLSTSISHELPSTWIQSTENKVRVIVSINTNEYKSIVTNFDQAMKGKYTQVIQIERIQNERWYMQYLAHCRDFRKRLKIDTEKRLYHGCPEKAADLIIGDCFNRSFAGVNGTVYGFGVYFSSNATYSHTYAIPNTKGERFMFVSRVLVGHTVLGNSSMKTRPIGYDSTTDGNHIFVTYHDAQAFAEYLITYK
;
A
#
# COMPACT_ATOMS: atom_id res chain seq x y z
N MET A 1 25.08 23.61 17.89
CA MET A 1 25.93 23.04 16.83
C MET A 1 25.18 22.83 15.52
N ILE A 2 24.14 22.00 15.47
CA ILE A 2 23.33 21.80 14.24
C ILE A 2 22.82 23.11 13.65
N GLU A 3 22.27 24.01 14.48
CA GLU A 3 21.83 25.33 14.01
C GLU A 3 22.95 26.18 13.39
N LEU A 4 24.16 26.11 13.94
CA LEU A 4 25.33 26.81 13.38
C LEU A 4 25.78 26.17 12.06
N LEU A 5 25.68 24.85 11.95
CA LEU A 5 25.94 24.13 10.71
C LEU A 5 24.94 24.54 9.62
N ILE A 6 23.65 24.64 9.95
CA ILE A 6 22.62 25.14 9.02
C ILE A 6 22.95 26.54 8.53
N ASP A 7 23.29 27.45 9.46
CA ASP A 7 23.65 28.82 9.14
C ASP A 7 24.90 28.86 8.23
N LEU A 8 25.92 28.05 8.53
CA LEU A 8 27.13 27.92 7.73
C LEU A 8 26.83 27.40 6.32
N ILE A 9 26.00 26.37 6.18
CA ILE A 9 25.66 25.79 4.88
C ILE A 9 24.84 26.79 4.06
N ALA A 10 23.85 27.44 4.67
CA ALA A 10 23.03 28.46 4.02
C ALA A 10 23.88 29.64 3.51
N ALA A 11 24.87 30.09 4.29
CA ALA A 11 25.82 31.13 3.87
C ALA A 11 26.81 30.62 2.82
N ARG A 12 27.34 29.39 2.96
CA ARG A 12 28.29 28.82 2.01
C ARG A 12 27.67 28.61 0.63
N LEU A 13 26.36 28.38 0.56
CA LEU A 13 25.60 28.32 -0.70
C LEU A 13 25.54 29.64 -1.45
N SER A 14 25.91 30.78 -0.85
CA SER A 14 26.06 32.04 -1.61
C SER A 14 27.34 32.06 -2.46
N TYR A 15 28.25 31.10 -2.28
CA TYR A 15 29.55 31.05 -2.93
C TYR A 15 29.72 29.80 -3.78
N ARG A 16 30.60 29.86 -4.77
CA ARG A 16 31.00 28.72 -5.62
C ARG A 16 32.36 28.15 -5.17
N PRO A 17 32.67 26.88 -5.49
CA PRO A 17 31.81 25.86 -6.12
C PRO A 17 30.70 25.35 -5.19
N VAL A 18 29.77 24.55 -5.73
CA VAL A 18 28.71 23.87 -4.95
C VAL A 18 29.36 23.11 -3.79
N PRO A 19 28.96 23.35 -2.53
CA PRO A 19 29.61 22.74 -1.38
C PRO A 19 29.12 21.30 -1.15
N VAL A 20 29.46 20.38 -2.07
CA VAL A 20 28.94 18.99 -2.14
C VAL A 20 28.98 18.28 -0.78
N LYS A 21 30.15 18.22 -0.13
CA LYS A 21 30.30 17.53 1.18
C LYS A 21 29.42 18.13 2.30
N LEU A 22 29.23 19.44 2.28
CA LEU A 22 28.37 20.12 3.25
C LEU A 22 26.89 19.84 2.98
N LEU A 23 26.51 19.74 1.70
CA LEU A 23 25.15 19.37 1.29
C LEU A 23 24.85 17.88 1.56
N GLU A 24 25.82 16.98 1.42
CA GLU A 24 25.69 15.58 1.87
C GLU A 24 25.44 15.51 3.38
N THR A 25 26.16 16.32 4.15
CA THR A 25 25.94 16.43 5.60
C THR A 25 24.54 16.99 5.90
N LEU A 26 24.08 17.97 5.13
CA LEU A 26 22.71 18.49 5.21
C LEU A 26 21.68 17.40 4.88
N ALA A 27 21.95 16.56 3.88
CA ALA A 27 21.07 15.48 3.46
C ALA A 27 20.92 14.40 4.51
N MET A 28 22.02 14.01 5.17
CA MET A 28 21.97 13.12 6.33
C MET A 28 21.19 13.72 7.49
N LEU A 29 21.34 15.03 7.72
CA LEU A 29 20.61 15.73 8.76
C LEU A 29 19.12 15.84 8.44
N PHE A 30 18.74 16.01 7.18
CA PHE A 30 17.33 16.13 6.77
C PHE A 30 16.63 14.78 6.60
N ASP A 31 17.38 13.67 6.56
CA ASP A 31 16.84 12.32 6.41
C ASP A 31 15.94 11.89 7.58
N CYS A 32 14.64 11.79 7.28
CA CYS A 32 13.60 11.34 8.20
C CYS A 32 13.83 9.92 8.73
N ASP A 33 14.53 9.07 7.98
CA ASP A 33 14.78 7.66 8.30
C ASP A 33 16.10 7.46 9.06
N SER A 34 16.93 8.51 9.14
CA SER A 34 18.18 8.46 9.89
C SER A 34 17.94 8.10 11.37
N VAL A 35 18.86 7.34 11.95
CA VAL A 35 18.82 6.96 13.38
C VAL A 35 18.71 8.22 14.25
N PHE A 36 19.48 9.25 13.92
CA PHE A 36 19.49 10.52 14.62
C PHE A 36 18.09 11.16 14.65
N GLN A 37 17.42 11.29 13.51
CA GLN A 37 16.08 11.89 13.47
C GLN A 37 15.02 11.00 14.15
N ARG A 38 15.13 9.67 14.07
CA ARG A 38 14.23 8.74 14.76
C ARG A 38 14.32 8.84 16.28
N GLU A 39 15.52 8.99 16.83
CA GLU A 39 15.73 9.21 18.28
C GLU A 39 15.23 10.60 18.73
N HIS A 40 15.23 11.57 17.82
CA HIS A 40 14.93 12.96 18.09
C HIS A 40 13.52 13.39 17.67
N LYS A 41 12.72 12.48 17.13
CA LYS A 41 11.40 12.75 16.54
C LYS A 41 10.42 13.44 17.50
N ASN A 42 10.55 13.23 18.81
CA ASN A 42 9.65 13.80 19.81
C ASN A 42 10.09 15.19 20.33
N LYS A 43 11.19 15.75 19.83
CA LYS A 43 11.62 17.09 20.23
C LYS A 43 10.57 18.14 19.82
N PRO A 44 10.23 19.08 20.71
CA PRO A 44 9.13 20.02 20.50
C PRO A 44 9.42 20.96 19.33
N TYR A 45 8.35 21.37 18.64
CA TYR A 45 8.41 22.37 17.59
C TYR A 45 8.22 23.77 18.16
N ASN A 46 9.11 24.71 17.82
CA ASN A 46 8.97 26.11 18.22
C ASN A 46 8.33 26.96 17.11
N TYR A 47 7.07 27.33 17.32
CA TYR A 47 6.29 28.15 16.39
C TYR A 47 6.74 29.62 16.29
N SER A 48 7.70 30.08 17.09
CA SER A 48 8.19 31.47 17.00
C SER A 48 8.80 31.77 15.63
N LEU A 49 9.46 30.78 15.02
CA LEU A 49 10.11 30.91 13.72
C LEU A 49 9.09 31.07 12.57
N ASP A 50 7.95 30.41 12.69
CA ASP A 50 6.89 30.45 11.67
C ASP A 50 6.26 31.83 11.58
N LYS A 51 6.14 32.53 12.70
CA LYS A 51 5.67 33.93 12.73
C LYS A 51 6.61 34.85 11.95
N THR A 52 7.92 34.62 12.04
CA THR A 52 8.94 35.40 11.31
C THR A 52 8.93 35.07 9.81
N LEU A 53 8.73 33.80 9.45
CA LEU A 53 8.74 33.36 8.06
C LEU A 53 7.42 33.64 7.34
N GLY A 54 6.28 33.62 8.03
CA GLY A 54 4.95 33.81 7.45
C GLY A 54 4.71 32.84 6.29
N THR A 55 4.43 33.37 5.11
CA THR A 55 4.23 32.58 3.87
C THR A 55 5.49 31.90 3.34
N ARG A 56 6.66 32.14 3.95
CA ARG A 56 7.92 31.49 3.60
C ARG A 56 8.17 30.18 4.34
N VAL A 57 7.31 29.79 5.29
CA VAL A 57 7.42 28.47 5.94
C VAL A 57 7.44 27.37 4.88
N LEU A 58 8.43 26.47 4.96
CA LEU A 58 8.63 25.40 3.98
C LEU A 58 8.31 24.01 4.55
N SER A 59 8.41 23.87 5.87
CA SER A 59 8.16 22.63 6.58
C SER A 59 7.29 22.88 7.79
N THR A 60 6.35 21.99 8.06
CA THR A 60 5.56 22.00 9.30
C THR A 60 5.48 20.58 9.84
N PRO A 61 5.46 20.40 11.16
CA PRO A 61 5.30 19.07 11.72
C PRO A 61 3.99 18.46 11.23
N PRO A 62 3.95 17.15 10.92
CA PRO A 62 2.69 16.44 10.70
C PRO A 62 1.80 16.68 11.92
N ALA A 63 0.60 17.24 11.71
CA ALA A 63 -0.25 17.70 12.80
C ALA A 63 -0.59 16.54 13.75
N ALA A 64 -0.34 16.72 15.06
CA ALA A 64 -1.03 15.94 16.07
C ALA A 64 -2.51 16.37 16.05
N SER A 65 -3.40 15.39 15.91
CA SER A 65 -4.84 15.56 15.97
C SER A 65 -5.28 16.14 17.32
N SER A 66 -5.59 17.43 17.40
CA SER A 66 -6.67 18.04 18.21
C SER A 66 -6.39 19.52 18.49
N MET A 67 -7.45 20.32 18.47
CA MET A 67 -7.43 21.76 18.75
C MET A 67 -7.40 22.07 20.27
N PHE A 68 -7.03 21.11 21.12
CA PHE A 68 -6.99 21.26 22.58
C PHE A 68 -5.71 20.66 23.16
N SER A 69 -4.58 21.37 23.03
CA SER A 69 -3.50 21.26 24.03
C SER A 69 -2.54 22.44 23.90
N PHE A 70 -2.87 23.54 24.59
CA PHE A 70 -1.96 24.67 24.77
C PHE A 70 -0.77 24.37 25.70
N TYR A 71 -0.56 23.10 26.08
CA TYR A 71 0.55 22.68 26.93
C TYR A 71 1.08 21.28 26.52
N LYS A 72 2.32 21.26 25.99
CA LYS A 72 3.28 20.12 25.94
C LYS A 72 2.76 18.73 25.49
N ARG A 73 3.08 18.29 24.25
CA ARG A 73 3.96 17.13 23.90
C ARG A 73 3.70 16.52 22.49
N ASN A 74 4.82 16.22 21.81
CA ASN A 74 5.06 15.25 20.73
C ASN A 74 4.39 15.44 19.36
N ASN A 75 4.83 16.46 18.61
CA ASN A 75 4.77 16.42 17.15
C ASN A 75 5.95 15.59 16.63
N SER A 76 5.69 14.46 15.96
CA SER A 76 6.76 13.69 15.33
C SER A 76 7.51 14.56 14.33
N TYR A 77 8.85 14.59 14.40
CA TYR A 77 9.75 15.40 13.57
C TYR A 77 9.64 16.92 13.75
N GLY A 78 9.07 17.41 14.86
CA GLY A 78 8.97 18.85 15.14
C GLY A 78 10.31 19.58 15.00
N TRP A 79 11.34 19.11 15.69
CA TRP A 79 12.69 19.67 15.57
C TRP A 79 13.24 19.69 14.12
N LEU A 80 12.99 18.66 13.32
CA LEU A 80 13.44 18.62 11.93
C LEU A 80 12.79 19.74 11.12
N CYS A 81 11.48 19.94 11.25
CA CYS A 81 10.77 21.05 10.61
C CYS A 81 11.36 22.41 11.01
N GLN A 82 11.75 22.56 12.28
CA GLN A 82 12.39 23.79 12.78
C GLN A 82 13.75 24.03 12.13
N ILE A 83 14.57 23.00 11.98
CA ILE A 83 15.89 23.11 11.32
C ILE A 83 15.72 23.39 9.82
N ILE A 84 14.74 22.79 9.15
CA ILE A 84 14.42 23.11 7.74
C ILE A 84 13.99 24.57 7.62
N ASN A 85 13.07 25.04 8.46
CA ASN A 85 12.63 26.44 8.43
C ASN A 85 13.75 27.41 8.81
N ARG A 86 14.72 27.00 9.64
CA ARG A 86 15.90 27.81 9.92
C ARG A 86 16.76 27.98 8.67
N PHE A 87 16.93 26.93 7.88
CA PHE A 87 17.61 27.01 6.59
C PHE A 87 16.92 28.02 5.65
N VAL A 88 15.58 28.07 5.66
CA VAL A 88 14.81 29.09 4.93
C VAL A 88 15.05 30.51 5.47
N LEU A 89 15.06 30.67 6.79
CA LEU A 89 15.29 31.96 7.46
C LEU A 89 16.65 32.55 7.06
N LYS A 90 17.66 31.69 6.92
CA LYS A 90 19.04 32.06 6.55
C LYS A 90 19.25 32.19 5.05
N ASP A 91 18.17 32.37 4.29
CA ASP A 91 18.17 32.52 2.84
C ASP A 91 18.74 31.31 2.08
N GLY A 92 18.86 30.16 2.75
CA GLY A 92 19.46 28.95 2.18
C GLY A 92 18.74 28.46 0.93
N ILE A 93 17.41 28.62 0.87
CA ILE A 93 16.62 28.25 -0.32
C ILE A 93 16.96 29.13 -1.52
N ASN A 94 17.03 30.45 -1.35
CA ASN A 94 17.35 31.35 -2.44
C ASN A 94 18.81 31.19 -2.87
N ASN A 95 19.73 31.02 -1.93
CA ASN A 95 21.13 30.71 -2.23
C ASN A 95 21.29 29.39 -2.97
N LEU A 96 20.53 28.35 -2.60
CA LEU A 96 20.52 27.07 -3.30
C LEU A 96 19.96 27.20 -4.72
N ARG A 97 18.87 27.96 -4.90
CA ARG A 97 18.29 28.23 -6.23
C ARG A 97 19.24 29.02 -7.14
N LYS A 98 19.95 30.00 -6.59
CA LYS A 98 21.02 30.73 -7.33
C LYS A 98 22.13 29.81 -7.82
N GLN A 99 22.36 28.66 -7.18
CA GLN A 99 23.32 27.68 -7.72
C GLN A 99 22.86 27.13 -9.08
N PHE A 100 21.54 27.01 -9.32
CA PHE A 100 20.94 26.56 -10.57
C PHE A 100 20.88 27.63 -11.68
N GLU A 101 20.72 28.91 -11.33
CA GLU A 101 20.44 29.99 -12.29
C GLU A 101 21.63 30.38 -13.19
N ASP A 102 22.86 30.24 -12.69
CA ASP A 102 24.07 30.82 -13.32
C ASP A 102 25.00 29.77 -14.00
N ARG A 103 24.47 28.64 -14.51
CA ARG A 103 25.31 27.63 -15.22
C ARG A 103 24.58 26.91 -16.36
N LYS A 104 25.32 26.62 -17.43
CA LYS A 104 24.82 25.88 -18.62
C LYS A 104 24.76 24.36 -18.45
N ARG A 105 25.51 23.77 -17.50
CA ARG A 105 25.54 22.31 -17.26
C ARG A 105 25.96 22.00 -15.81
N PHE A 106 25.26 21.08 -15.16
CA PHE A 106 25.60 20.51 -13.86
C PHE A 106 26.03 19.06 -14.04
N THR A 107 26.91 18.58 -13.18
CA THR A 107 27.24 17.15 -13.06
C THR A 107 26.17 16.41 -12.27
N ALA A 108 26.07 15.09 -12.46
CA ALA A 108 25.20 14.23 -11.67
C ALA A 108 25.43 14.38 -10.14
N LEU A 109 26.69 14.56 -9.74
CA LEU A 109 27.05 14.78 -8.33
C LEU A 109 26.53 16.12 -7.79
N GLU A 110 26.57 17.19 -8.59
CA GLU A 110 26.02 18.49 -8.22
C GLU A 110 24.49 18.45 -8.13
N TYR A 111 23.80 17.81 -9.08
CA TYR A 111 22.35 17.60 -9.01
C TYR A 111 21.96 16.80 -7.77
N HIS A 112 22.67 15.71 -7.51
CA HIS A 112 22.47 14.88 -6.33
C HIS A 112 22.63 15.70 -5.04
N ALA A 113 23.74 16.43 -4.89
CA ALA A 113 24.01 17.22 -3.70
C ALA A 113 22.95 18.32 -3.46
N LEU A 114 22.50 19.01 -4.52
CA LEU A 114 21.55 20.12 -4.39
C LEU A 114 20.13 19.66 -4.06
N LEU A 115 19.69 18.50 -4.57
CA LEU A 115 18.31 18.04 -4.44
C LEU A 115 18.09 17.02 -3.31
N LEU A 116 19.08 16.20 -2.99
CA LEU A 116 18.95 15.10 -2.02
C LEU A 116 18.46 15.56 -0.62
N PRO A 117 18.92 16.69 -0.04
CA PRO A 117 18.46 17.08 1.29
C PRO A 117 16.95 17.22 1.40
N PHE A 118 16.29 17.71 0.35
CA PHE A 118 14.84 17.90 0.35
C PHE A 118 14.09 16.65 -0.06
N ALA A 119 14.67 15.82 -0.93
CA ALA A 119 14.14 14.49 -1.22
C ALA A 119 14.02 13.63 0.06
N ASN A 120 15.04 13.70 0.92
CA ASN A 120 15.12 12.99 2.19
C ASN A 120 14.11 13.44 3.26
N CYS A 121 13.56 14.66 3.14
CA CYS A 121 12.61 15.21 4.11
C CYS A 121 11.21 15.49 3.52
N MET A 122 10.89 14.93 2.36
CA MET A 122 9.64 15.21 1.63
C MET A 122 8.36 15.10 2.48
N ASN A 123 8.32 14.19 3.45
CA ASN A 123 7.18 13.98 4.35
C ASN A 123 6.93 15.16 5.31
N CYS A 124 7.94 16.00 5.53
CA CYS A 124 7.88 17.18 6.40
C CYS A 124 7.66 18.47 5.61
N LEU A 125 7.75 18.44 4.27
CA LEU A 125 7.65 19.63 3.42
C LEU A 125 6.21 19.97 3.05
N ILE A 126 5.91 21.26 2.96
CA ILE A 126 4.67 21.74 2.33
C ILE A 126 4.82 21.54 0.82
N LYS A 127 4.25 20.45 0.30
CA LYS A 127 4.44 19.98 -1.10
C LYS A 127 4.20 21.07 -2.15
N THR A 128 3.10 21.80 -2.02
CA THR A 128 2.75 22.89 -2.95
C THR A 128 3.81 23.98 -2.98
N ARG A 129 4.37 24.32 -1.82
CA ARG A 129 5.42 25.34 -1.70
C ARG A 129 6.76 24.87 -2.24
N TYR A 130 7.13 23.63 -1.96
CA TYR A 130 8.36 23.05 -2.49
C TYR A 130 8.34 23.00 -4.03
N LEU A 131 7.24 22.53 -4.61
CA LEU A 131 7.07 22.50 -6.08
C LEU A 131 7.10 23.88 -6.72
N GLN A 132 6.54 24.91 -6.07
CA GLN A 132 6.64 26.29 -6.53
C GLN A 132 8.09 26.81 -6.56
N LEU A 133 8.94 26.34 -5.65
CA LEU A 133 10.31 26.82 -5.50
C LEU A 133 11.32 26.05 -6.35
N PHE A 134 11.11 24.74 -6.54
CA PHE A 134 12.07 23.82 -7.17
C PHE A 134 11.56 23.10 -8.42
N GLY A 135 10.32 23.36 -8.84
CA GLY A 135 9.72 22.63 -9.96
C GLY A 135 10.54 22.72 -11.26
N LYS A 136 11.11 23.90 -11.56
CA LYS A 136 11.94 24.12 -12.74
C LYS A 136 13.26 23.34 -12.64
N GLU A 137 13.91 23.39 -11.49
CA GLU A 137 15.19 22.76 -11.20
C GLU A 137 15.08 21.23 -11.20
N ILE A 138 13.95 20.69 -10.73
CA ILE A 138 13.62 19.25 -10.81
C ILE A 138 13.44 18.83 -12.26
N ILE A 139 12.71 19.61 -13.07
CA ILE A 139 12.54 19.32 -14.51
C ILE A 139 13.90 19.34 -15.22
N GLN A 140 14.78 20.29 -14.91
CA GLN A 140 16.14 20.32 -15.45
C GLN A 140 16.97 19.09 -15.05
N ALA A 141 16.84 18.62 -13.81
CA ALA A 141 17.52 17.40 -13.37
C ALA A 141 17.00 16.14 -14.09
N LEU A 142 15.68 16.08 -14.35
CA LEU A 142 15.07 14.99 -15.12
C LEU A 142 15.53 15.01 -16.58
N ASP A 143 15.54 16.19 -17.22
CA ASP A 143 16.04 16.36 -18.58
C ASP A 143 17.54 16.01 -18.70
N TYR A 144 18.34 16.34 -17.68
CA TYR A 144 19.73 15.88 -17.59
C TYR A 144 19.84 14.36 -17.52
N ILE A 145 19.02 13.70 -16.68
CA ILE A 145 19.00 12.23 -16.55
C ILE A 145 18.58 11.56 -17.87
N GLU A 146 17.59 12.13 -18.57
CA GLU A 146 17.10 11.59 -19.85
C GLU A 146 18.14 11.71 -20.97
N ASN A 147 19.03 12.70 -20.90
CA ASN A 147 20.03 13.00 -21.94
C ASN A 147 21.49 12.70 -21.52
N LEU A 148 21.71 11.82 -20.55
CA LEU A 148 23.05 11.44 -20.07
C LEU A 148 23.95 10.92 -21.22
N SER A 149 25.09 11.58 -21.46
CA SER A 149 26.13 11.11 -22.38
C SER A 149 27.24 10.32 -21.66
N ALA A 150 27.98 9.49 -22.40
CA ALA A 150 29.04 8.65 -21.84
C ALA A 150 30.20 9.45 -21.19
N GLU A 151 30.34 10.74 -21.49
CA GLU A 151 31.40 11.62 -20.98
C GLU A 151 31.13 12.19 -19.58
N ASP A 152 29.88 12.12 -19.08
CA ASP A 152 29.47 12.74 -17.81
C ASP A 152 29.63 11.81 -16.58
N HIS A 153 30.34 10.67 -16.70
CA HIS A 153 30.36 9.62 -15.67
C HIS A 153 31.67 9.53 -14.84
N PRO A 154 31.58 9.58 -13.50
CA PRO A 154 32.31 8.66 -12.63
C PRO A 154 31.56 7.32 -12.65
N ILE A 155 32.18 6.29 -13.25
CA ILE A 155 31.75 4.87 -13.34
C ILE A 155 30.27 4.68 -13.75
N THR A 156 30.03 4.34 -15.02
CA THR A 156 28.69 4.05 -15.52
C THR A 156 28.12 2.77 -14.89
N ARG A 157 26.79 2.60 -14.90
CA ARG A 157 26.14 1.31 -14.56
C ARG A 157 26.63 0.17 -15.47
N ARG A 158 27.14 0.51 -16.67
CA ARG A 158 27.78 -0.41 -17.62
C ARG A 158 29.15 -0.88 -17.13
N ASP A 159 29.92 0.01 -16.50
CA ASP A 159 31.22 -0.27 -15.88
C ASP A 159 31.10 -1.03 -14.55
N LEU A 160 29.99 -0.85 -13.82
CA LEU A 160 29.68 -1.68 -12.65
C LEU A 160 29.23 -3.08 -13.06
N ASN A 161 28.46 -3.20 -14.15
CA ASN A 161 28.02 -4.50 -14.65
C ASN A 161 29.19 -5.34 -15.20
N SER A 162 30.28 -4.72 -15.68
CA SER A 162 31.47 -5.47 -16.10
C SER A 162 32.29 -6.02 -14.92
N LEU A 163 32.06 -5.50 -13.71
CA LEU A 163 32.69 -5.99 -12.47
C LEU A 163 31.89 -7.12 -11.80
N ILE A 164 30.62 -7.32 -12.18
CA ILE A 164 29.76 -8.36 -11.61
C ILE A 164 29.66 -9.51 -12.62
N ASP A 165 30.04 -10.71 -12.19
CA ASP A 165 29.81 -11.93 -12.96
C ASP A 165 28.86 -12.87 -12.22
N VAL A 166 28.02 -13.59 -12.96
CA VAL A 166 27.06 -14.55 -12.42
C VAL A 166 27.19 -15.84 -13.20
N ARG A 167 27.58 -16.93 -12.52
CA ARG A 167 27.75 -18.23 -13.14
C ARG A 167 27.32 -19.36 -12.21
N GLN A 168 26.93 -20.48 -12.82
CA GLN A 168 26.72 -21.73 -12.10
C GLN A 168 28.05 -22.47 -12.01
N GLY A 169 28.44 -22.93 -10.83
CA GLY A 169 29.78 -23.50 -10.64
C GLY A 169 30.07 -23.98 -9.23
N ASP A 170 31.31 -24.43 -9.03
CA ASP A 170 31.87 -24.81 -7.73
C ASP A 170 32.71 -23.66 -7.18
N LEU A 171 32.33 -23.16 -6.01
CA LEU A 171 33.02 -22.05 -5.35
C LEU A 171 34.51 -22.34 -5.11
N THR A 172 34.91 -23.61 -4.95
CA THR A 172 36.29 -23.98 -4.61
C THR A 172 37.27 -23.82 -5.78
N VAL A 173 36.78 -23.81 -7.02
CA VAL A 173 37.62 -23.65 -8.23
C VAL A 173 37.66 -22.22 -8.77
N GLU A 174 36.94 -21.28 -8.13
CA GLU A 174 36.91 -19.89 -8.58
C GLU A 174 38.25 -19.18 -8.35
N GLN A 175 38.77 -18.57 -9.42
CA GLN A 175 40.02 -17.81 -9.38
C GLN A 175 39.75 -16.37 -8.92
N THR A 176 39.55 -16.20 -7.62
CA THR A 176 39.39 -14.90 -6.96
C THR A 176 40.34 -14.75 -5.78
N ASP A 177 40.54 -13.54 -5.28
CA ASP A 177 41.35 -13.36 -4.07
C ASP A 177 40.65 -13.99 -2.86
N VAL A 178 39.33 -13.83 -2.79
CA VAL A 178 38.51 -14.32 -1.68
C VAL A 178 37.36 -15.18 -2.18
N ILE A 179 37.09 -16.29 -1.50
CA ILE A 179 35.80 -16.99 -1.57
C ILE A 179 35.05 -16.87 -0.24
N VAL A 180 33.74 -16.67 -0.32
CA VAL A 180 32.87 -16.52 0.85
C VAL A 180 32.10 -17.82 1.10
N VAL A 181 32.18 -18.36 2.31
CA VAL A 181 31.52 -19.60 2.70
C VAL A 181 30.53 -19.30 3.81
N CYS A 182 29.25 -19.65 3.59
CA CYS A 182 28.26 -19.58 4.66
C CYS A 182 28.57 -20.66 5.70
N SER A 183 29.13 -20.27 6.84
CA SER A 183 29.60 -21.20 7.88
C SER A 183 28.48 -22.00 8.53
N SER A 184 27.24 -21.51 8.41
CA SER A 184 26.01 -22.19 8.82
C SER A 184 25.55 -23.29 7.84
N SER A 185 26.08 -23.32 6.62
CA SER A 185 25.75 -24.35 5.63
C SER A 185 26.74 -25.50 5.71
N LYS A 186 26.31 -26.62 6.30
CA LYS A 186 27.13 -27.84 6.44
C LYS A 186 27.66 -28.31 5.08
N THR A 187 26.82 -28.29 4.05
CA THR A 187 27.19 -28.73 2.68
C THR A 187 28.29 -27.84 2.08
N LEU A 188 28.18 -26.52 2.20
CA LEU A 188 29.20 -25.59 1.68
C LEU A 188 30.53 -25.77 2.42
N CYS A 189 30.48 -25.86 3.75
CA CYS A 189 31.66 -26.10 4.58
C CYS A 189 32.35 -27.44 4.22
N GLU A 190 31.59 -28.52 4.10
CA GLU A 190 32.13 -29.83 3.75
C GLU A 190 32.77 -29.86 2.35
N ASN A 191 32.19 -29.19 1.36
CA ASN A 191 32.77 -29.08 0.03
C ASN A 191 34.14 -28.39 0.07
N VAL A 192 34.24 -27.27 0.80
CA VAL A 192 35.50 -26.53 0.97
C VAL A 192 36.54 -27.36 1.73
N PHE A 193 36.14 -28.08 2.78
CA PHE A 193 37.05 -28.95 3.54
C PHE A 193 37.53 -30.16 2.72
N LYS A 194 36.68 -30.70 1.83
CA LYS A 194 37.09 -31.77 0.91
C LYS A 194 38.08 -31.27 -0.14
N SER A 195 37.82 -30.13 -0.78
CA SER A 195 38.70 -29.58 -1.81
C SER A 195 40.03 -29.05 -1.24
N GLY A 196 39.99 -28.37 -0.09
CA GLY A 196 41.17 -27.78 0.55
C GLY A 196 41.96 -28.71 1.46
N GLY A 197 41.39 -29.88 1.80
CA GLY A 197 41.99 -30.86 2.70
C GLY A 197 41.83 -30.54 4.19
N ASN A 198 42.31 -31.45 5.04
CA ASN A 198 42.16 -31.35 6.51
C ASN A 198 42.83 -30.10 7.11
N SER A 199 43.81 -29.50 6.44
CA SER A 199 44.50 -28.30 6.93
C SER A 199 43.55 -27.11 7.06
N ILE A 200 42.62 -26.91 6.11
CA ILE A 200 41.63 -25.83 6.18
C ILE A 200 40.67 -26.06 7.34
N LYS A 201 40.22 -27.31 7.52
CA LYS A 201 39.31 -27.68 8.62
C LYS A 201 39.96 -27.43 9.99
N VAL A 202 41.22 -27.85 10.17
CA VAL A 202 41.96 -27.64 11.42
C VAL A 202 42.16 -26.15 11.70
N SER A 203 42.56 -25.36 10.70
CA SER A 203 42.72 -23.91 10.84
C SER A 203 41.41 -23.19 11.16
N TYR A 204 40.31 -23.57 10.51
CA TYR A 204 38.98 -23.05 10.80
C TYR A 204 38.56 -23.34 12.25
N GLU A 205 38.69 -24.61 12.70
CA GLU A 205 38.33 -25.01 14.05
C GLU A 205 39.23 -24.36 15.12
N ALA A 206 40.52 -24.15 14.81
CA ALA A 206 41.44 -23.46 15.70
C ALA A 206 41.07 -21.97 15.87
N GLU A 207 40.75 -21.28 14.78
CA GLU A 207 40.37 -19.86 14.85
C GLU A 207 38.97 -19.68 15.48
N LEU A 208 38.04 -20.61 15.23
CA LEU A 208 36.74 -20.66 15.90
C LEU A 208 36.88 -20.84 17.42
N LYS A 209 37.79 -21.70 17.88
CA LYS A 209 38.07 -21.89 19.31
C LYS A 209 38.71 -20.66 19.94
N LYS A 210 39.59 -19.98 19.20
CA LYS A 210 40.29 -18.78 19.66
C LYS A 210 39.34 -17.58 19.76
N ASN A 211 38.38 -17.47 18.84
CA ASN A 211 37.48 -16.32 18.77
C ASN A 211 36.04 -16.73 18.40
N PRO A 212 35.28 -17.34 19.34
CA PRO A 212 33.99 -17.97 19.05
C PRO A 212 32.89 -16.98 18.66
N THR A 213 33.07 -15.69 18.95
CA THR A 213 32.12 -14.61 18.61
C THR A 213 32.56 -13.79 17.40
N ALA A 214 33.60 -14.22 16.67
CA ALA A 214 34.07 -13.50 15.50
C ALA A 214 32.99 -13.46 14.41
N PRO A 215 32.67 -12.27 13.85
CA PRO A 215 31.64 -12.14 12.82
C PRO A 215 32.09 -12.75 11.48
N ILE A 216 33.39 -12.84 11.24
CA ILE A 216 34.01 -13.44 10.06
C ILE A 216 35.23 -14.22 10.52
N ILE A 217 35.31 -15.50 10.16
CA ILE A 217 36.52 -16.31 10.37
C ILE A 217 37.29 -16.37 9.06
N THR A 218 38.53 -15.89 9.08
CA THR A 218 39.41 -15.85 7.92
C THR A 218 40.39 -17.02 7.98
N VAL A 219 40.47 -17.79 6.89
CA VAL A 219 41.42 -18.90 6.75
C VAL A 219 42.16 -18.76 5.44
N THR A 220 43.49 -18.88 5.46
CA THR A 220 44.30 -18.93 4.23
C THR A 220 43.93 -20.18 3.43
N ALA A 221 43.57 -20.00 2.16
CA ALA A 221 43.24 -21.11 1.29
C ALA A 221 44.49 -21.97 1.03
N ASN A 222 44.28 -23.28 0.86
CA ASN A 222 45.30 -24.28 0.58
C ASN A 222 44.68 -25.44 -0.24
N GLY A 223 45.50 -26.38 -0.68
CA GLY A 223 45.00 -27.56 -1.40
C GLY A 223 44.47 -27.21 -2.80
N HIS A 224 43.29 -27.74 -3.18
CA HIS A 224 42.66 -27.49 -4.47
C HIS A 224 41.70 -26.29 -4.46
N VAL A 225 41.75 -25.44 -3.43
CA VAL A 225 40.99 -24.19 -3.41
C VAL A 225 41.79 -23.11 -4.17
N ALA A 226 41.24 -22.62 -5.28
CA ALA A 226 41.96 -21.71 -6.19
C ALA A 226 42.09 -20.27 -5.65
N ALA A 227 41.29 -19.90 -4.66
CA ALA A 227 41.34 -18.58 -4.03
C ALA A 227 42.56 -18.38 -3.12
N LYS A 228 42.88 -17.14 -2.74
CA LYS A 228 43.96 -16.85 -1.77
C LYS A 228 43.47 -17.02 -0.33
N THR A 229 42.24 -16.61 -0.06
CA THR A 229 41.66 -16.56 1.29
C THR A 229 40.20 -17.03 1.28
N ILE A 230 39.78 -17.64 2.40
CA ILE A 230 38.42 -18.13 2.63
C ILE A 230 37.81 -17.35 3.79
N TYR A 231 36.65 -16.72 3.56
CA TYR A 231 35.86 -16.07 4.59
C TYR A 231 34.69 -16.95 4.99
N PHE A 232 34.69 -17.42 6.24
CA PHE A 232 33.56 -18.13 6.83
C PHE A 232 32.65 -17.14 7.55
N LEU A 233 31.47 -16.88 6.98
CA LEU A 233 30.48 -15.96 7.51
C LEU A 233 29.25 -16.73 8.03
N PRO A 234 28.82 -16.52 9.29
CA PRO A 234 27.57 -17.09 9.76
C PRO A 234 26.40 -16.37 9.08
N TRP A 235 25.42 -17.14 8.65
CA TRP A 235 24.17 -16.59 8.14
C TRP A 235 23.03 -17.56 8.40
N GLN A 236 21.93 -17.03 8.92
CA GLN A 236 20.70 -17.76 9.16
C GLN A 236 19.55 -17.00 8.50
N PRO A 237 18.71 -17.67 7.71
CA PRO A 237 17.53 -17.05 7.14
C PRO A 237 16.52 -16.69 8.25
N ASP A 238 15.99 -15.47 8.21
CA ASP A 238 14.85 -15.08 9.05
C ASP A 238 13.53 -15.50 8.36
N ALA A 239 12.53 -15.86 9.14
CA ALA A 239 11.19 -16.17 8.65
C ALA A 239 10.43 -14.92 8.19
N ASP A 240 10.74 -13.77 8.79
CA ASP A 240 10.29 -12.46 8.32
C ASP A 240 11.11 -12.06 7.10
N LEU A 241 10.46 -11.83 5.97
CA LEU A 241 11.14 -11.62 4.70
C LEU A 241 11.85 -10.25 4.60
N ILE A 242 11.48 -9.27 5.42
CA ILE A 242 12.19 -7.99 5.46
C ILE A 242 13.50 -8.19 6.20
N LYS A 243 13.45 -8.83 7.37
CA LYS A 243 14.65 -9.23 8.11
C LYS A 243 15.51 -10.19 7.31
N PHE A 244 14.91 -11.07 6.52
CA PHE A 244 15.61 -11.93 5.57
C PHE A 244 16.38 -11.09 4.54
N CYS A 245 15.71 -10.17 3.84
CA CYS A 245 16.36 -9.31 2.85
C CYS A 245 17.47 -8.47 3.47
N ASP A 246 17.24 -7.94 4.69
CA ASP A 246 18.25 -7.17 5.42
C ASP A 246 19.43 -8.06 5.85
N SER A 247 19.18 -9.30 6.28
CA SER A 247 20.24 -10.26 6.59
C SER A 247 21.10 -10.60 5.38
N VAL A 248 20.50 -10.70 4.19
CA VAL A 248 21.22 -10.91 2.92
C VAL A 248 22.08 -9.68 2.60
N LYS A 249 21.55 -8.47 2.76
CA LYS A 249 22.32 -7.23 2.54
C LYS A 249 23.50 -7.12 3.50
N THR A 250 23.28 -7.45 4.78
CA THR A 250 24.33 -7.45 5.80
C THR A 250 25.41 -8.48 5.48
N PHE A 251 25.03 -9.68 5.03
CA PHE A 251 25.98 -10.72 4.63
C PHE A 251 26.91 -10.24 3.50
N VAL A 252 26.34 -9.67 2.43
CA VAL A 252 27.10 -9.10 1.30
C VAL A 252 28.00 -7.94 1.75
N SER A 253 27.44 -7.01 2.54
CA SER A 253 28.18 -5.84 3.05
C SER A 253 29.39 -6.27 3.86
N ASN A 254 29.21 -7.17 4.83
CA ASN A 254 30.28 -7.64 5.69
C ASN A 254 31.41 -8.32 4.90
N ALA A 255 31.06 -9.13 3.89
CA ALA A 255 32.06 -9.81 3.07
C ALA A 255 32.88 -8.81 2.23
N MET A 256 32.22 -7.87 1.54
CA MET A 256 32.89 -6.89 0.69
C MET A 256 33.70 -5.87 1.49
N GLU A 257 33.15 -5.36 2.60
CA GLU A 257 33.85 -4.43 3.50
C GLU A 257 35.12 -5.07 4.08
N LYS A 258 35.05 -6.35 4.45
CA LYS A 258 36.21 -7.11 4.91
C LYS A 258 37.25 -7.29 3.80
N ALA A 259 36.84 -7.71 2.60
CA ALA A 259 37.74 -7.86 1.46
C ALA A 259 38.44 -6.53 1.10
N ALA A 260 37.70 -5.42 1.12
CA ALA A 260 38.25 -4.09 0.90
C ALA A 260 39.25 -3.67 1.98
N SER A 261 38.96 -3.98 3.26
CA SER A 261 39.88 -3.69 4.38
C SER A 261 41.21 -4.43 4.27
N GLU A 262 41.22 -5.59 3.60
CA GLU A 262 42.42 -6.41 3.34
C GLU A 262 43.02 -6.14 1.95
N SER A 263 42.53 -5.12 1.24
CA SER A 263 43.01 -4.69 -0.09
C SER A 263 42.90 -5.75 -1.20
N TYR A 264 41.92 -6.64 -1.11
CA TYR A 264 41.62 -7.60 -2.17
C TYR A 264 40.85 -6.96 -3.32
N GLN A 265 41.04 -7.48 -4.54
CA GLN A 265 40.46 -6.94 -5.78
C GLN A 265 39.37 -7.82 -6.38
N SER A 266 39.20 -9.05 -5.89
CA SER A 266 38.18 -9.97 -6.39
C SER A 266 37.58 -10.85 -5.28
N ILE A 267 36.27 -11.04 -5.31
CA ILE A 267 35.52 -11.84 -4.33
C ILE A 267 34.47 -12.71 -5.02
N ALA A 268 34.37 -13.98 -4.59
CA ALA A 268 33.32 -14.89 -5.01
C ALA A 268 32.33 -15.13 -3.87
N ILE A 269 31.04 -14.86 -4.12
CA ILE A 269 29.96 -14.95 -3.13
C ILE A 269 28.95 -16.02 -3.56
N PRO A 270 28.60 -16.99 -2.70
CA PRO A 270 27.61 -18.00 -3.01
C PRO A 270 26.21 -17.40 -3.02
N ALA A 271 25.34 -17.90 -3.91
CA ALA A 271 23.93 -17.53 -3.96
C ALA A 271 23.15 -18.12 -2.76
N ILE A 272 23.35 -17.56 -1.57
CA ILE A 272 22.62 -17.97 -0.35
C ILE A 272 21.18 -17.46 -0.37
N GLY A 273 20.27 -18.16 0.31
CA GLY A 273 18.88 -17.72 0.44
C GLY A 273 17.96 -18.01 -0.76
N CYS A 274 18.50 -18.39 -1.91
CA CYS A 274 17.71 -18.78 -3.08
C CYS A 274 16.88 -20.04 -2.79
N GLY A 275 15.55 -19.95 -2.89
CA GLY A 275 14.61 -21.06 -2.66
C GLY A 275 14.33 -21.39 -1.18
N LEU A 276 15.01 -20.77 -0.23
CA LEU A 276 14.74 -20.94 1.21
C LEU A 276 13.49 -20.16 1.62
N HIS A 277 12.66 -20.74 2.49
CA HIS A 277 11.43 -20.12 3.03
C HIS A 277 10.43 -19.61 1.99
N GLY A 278 10.44 -20.13 0.76
CA GLY A 278 9.51 -19.69 -0.28
C GLY A 278 9.88 -18.36 -0.95
N CYS A 279 11.07 -17.83 -0.66
CA CYS A 279 11.55 -16.59 -1.25
C CYS A 279 11.81 -16.77 -2.74
N SER A 280 11.25 -15.87 -3.56
CA SER A 280 11.53 -15.82 -4.99
C SER A 280 13.04 -15.72 -5.22
N ILE A 281 13.59 -16.64 -6.02
CA ILE A 281 14.99 -16.60 -6.47
C ILE A 281 15.29 -15.22 -7.09
N SER A 282 14.33 -14.66 -7.83
CA SER A 282 14.44 -13.33 -8.41
C SER A 282 14.51 -12.22 -7.36
N LEU A 283 13.75 -12.31 -6.27
CA LEU A 283 13.78 -11.32 -5.19
C LEU A 283 15.12 -11.34 -4.46
N VAL A 284 15.63 -12.54 -4.16
CA VAL A 284 16.94 -12.73 -3.52
C VAL A 284 18.04 -12.22 -4.44
N ALA A 285 18.06 -12.63 -5.72
CA ALA A 285 19.01 -12.17 -6.72
C ALA A 285 18.99 -10.64 -6.91
N ARG A 286 17.79 -10.03 -6.98
CA ARG A 286 17.65 -8.56 -7.04
C ARG A 286 18.22 -7.87 -5.81
N THR A 287 18.02 -8.45 -4.63
CA THR A 287 18.54 -7.90 -3.36
C THR A 287 20.07 -7.97 -3.35
N PHE A 288 20.65 -9.09 -3.77
CA PHE A 288 22.08 -9.28 -3.94
C PHE A 288 22.70 -8.25 -4.89
N VAL A 289 22.19 -8.17 -6.12
CA VAL A 289 22.73 -7.28 -7.16
C VAL A 289 22.63 -5.82 -6.74
N LYS A 290 21.50 -5.40 -6.14
CA LYS A 290 21.34 -4.04 -5.61
C LYS A 290 22.36 -3.73 -4.52
N GLU A 291 22.56 -4.66 -3.60
CA GLU A 291 23.50 -4.47 -2.51
C GLU A 291 24.95 -4.43 -3.00
N VAL A 292 25.32 -5.31 -3.93
CA VAL A 292 26.66 -5.29 -4.54
C VAL A 292 26.88 -4.00 -5.31
N HIS A 293 25.91 -3.54 -6.11
CA HIS A 293 26.03 -2.22 -6.74
C HIS A 293 26.30 -1.12 -5.72
N ARG A 294 25.56 -1.10 -4.60
CA ARG A 294 25.75 -0.13 -3.52
C ARG A 294 27.17 -0.19 -2.94
N GLN A 295 27.71 -1.39 -2.76
CA GLN A 295 29.05 -1.60 -2.20
C GLN A 295 30.17 -1.30 -3.21
N LEU A 296 29.99 -1.61 -4.50
CA LEU A 296 30.96 -1.32 -5.57
C LEU A 296 31.20 0.18 -5.76
N PHE A 297 30.20 1.02 -5.48
CA PHE A 297 30.41 2.48 -5.43
C PHE A 297 31.41 2.92 -4.36
N LYS A 298 31.56 2.13 -3.28
CA LYS A 298 32.49 2.43 -2.17
C LYS A 298 33.81 1.67 -2.30
N TYR A 299 33.74 0.42 -2.73
CA TYR A 299 34.84 -0.53 -2.79
C TYR A 299 34.88 -1.17 -4.18
N PRO A 300 35.57 -0.54 -5.15
CA PRO A 300 35.68 -1.09 -6.50
C PRO A 300 36.45 -2.43 -6.48
N MET A 301 35.78 -3.52 -6.83
CA MET A 301 36.36 -4.88 -6.94
C MET A 301 35.54 -5.73 -7.90
N SER A 302 36.13 -6.83 -8.41
CA SER A 302 35.39 -7.84 -9.17
C SER A 302 34.58 -8.72 -8.21
N VAL A 303 33.29 -8.93 -8.50
CA VAL A 303 32.39 -9.75 -7.69
C VAL A 303 31.79 -10.85 -8.54
N SER A 304 32.05 -12.11 -8.18
CA SER A 304 31.49 -13.28 -8.86
C SER A 304 30.42 -13.94 -7.99
N PHE A 305 29.22 -14.13 -8.52
CA PHE A 305 28.15 -14.87 -7.88
C PHE A 305 28.10 -16.30 -8.36
N ILE A 306 28.28 -17.25 -7.43
CA ILE A 306 28.32 -18.67 -7.74
C ILE A 306 27.06 -19.35 -7.22
N SER A 307 26.25 -19.85 -8.15
CA SER A 307 25.12 -20.73 -7.83
C SER A 307 25.58 -22.19 -7.83
N LEU A 308 25.42 -22.88 -6.70
CA LEU A 308 25.68 -24.33 -6.65
C LEU A 308 24.63 -25.08 -7.46
N ILE A 309 25.04 -26.20 -8.07
CA ILE A 309 24.11 -27.17 -8.67
C ILE A 309 23.33 -27.84 -7.53
N GLN A 310 22.17 -27.31 -7.17
CA GLN A 310 21.20 -27.99 -6.33
C GLN A 310 19.93 -28.27 -7.14
N GLN A 311 19.43 -29.51 -7.03
CA GLN A 311 18.10 -29.88 -7.51
C GLN A 311 17.07 -28.90 -6.92
N ALA A 312 16.24 -28.31 -7.79
CA ALA A 312 15.25 -27.31 -7.41
C ALA A 312 14.39 -27.82 -6.25
N SER A 313 14.54 -27.21 -5.07
CA SER A 313 13.62 -27.41 -3.96
C SER A 313 12.30 -26.71 -4.26
N GLU A 314 11.17 -27.34 -3.90
CA GLU A 314 9.83 -26.77 -4.03
C GLU A 314 9.76 -25.34 -3.43
N ILE A 315 9.30 -24.38 -4.22
CA ILE A 315 9.09 -22.99 -3.78
C ILE A 315 7.88 -23.01 -2.82
N LYS A 316 8.13 -22.85 -1.52
CA LYS A 316 7.07 -22.74 -0.52
C LYS A 316 6.24 -21.45 -0.72
N PRO A 317 4.93 -21.44 -0.38
CA PRO A 317 4.13 -20.23 -0.40
C PRO A 317 4.65 -19.17 0.59
N ILE A 318 4.55 -17.90 0.22
CA ILE A 318 4.76 -16.76 1.13
C ILE A 318 3.45 -16.52 1.87
N SER A 319 3.46 -16.45 3.20
CA SER A 319 2.25 -16.26 4.01
C SER A 319 2.43 -15.15 5.05
N MET A 320 1.36 -14.38 5.26
CA MET A 320 1.29 -13.29 6.23
C MET A 320 -0.04 -13.35 6.99
N THR A 321 0.03 -13.34 8.32
CA THR A 321 -1.16 -13.21 9.18
C THR A 321 -1.53 -11.73 9.34
N ILE A 322 -2.80 -11.39 9.10
CA ILE A 322 -3.32 -10.02 9.20
C ILE A 322 -4.58 -10.07 10.07
N ALA A 323 -4.48 -9.55 11.30
CA ALA A 323 -5.51 -9.73 12.33
C ALA A 323 -5.85 -11.22 12.52
N LYS A 324 -7.10 -11.64 12.27
CA LYS A 324 -7.52 -13.06 12.29
C LYS A 324 -7.41 -13.75 10.92
N GLY A 325 -7.06 -13.02 9.88
CA GLY A 325 -6.99 -13.52 8.50
C GLY A 325 -5.57 -13.91 8.09
N THR A 326 -5.46 -14.52 6.92
CA THR A 326 -4.17 -14.89 6.32
C THR A 326 -4.15 -14.51 4.85
N LEU A 327 -3.06 -13.89 4.40
CA LEU A 327 -2.78 -13.61 3.00
C LEU A 327 -1.59 -14.48 2.57
N GLU A 328 -1.80 -15.32 1.56
CA GLU A 328 -0.82 -16.26 1.04
C GLU A 328 -0.57 -15.98 -0.45
N ILE A 329 0.69 -16.07 -0.92
CA ILE A 329 1.08 -15.96 -2.33
C ILE A 329 1.85 -17.22 -2.70
N GLN A 330 1.54 -17.79 -3.87
CA GLN A 330 2.19 -19.00 -4.37
C GLN A 330 2.23 -19.04 -5.89
N LEU A 331 3.20 -19.76 -6.43
CA LEU A 331 3.19 -20.22 -7.82
C LEU A 331 2.38 -21.52 -7.90
N ALA A 332 1.17 -21.45 -8.44
CA ALA A 332 0.28 -22.60 -8.52
C ALA A 332 -0.79 -22.44 -9.60
N ASP A 333 -1.26 -23.56 -10.13
CA ASP A 333 -2.48 -23.61 -10.94
C ASP A 333 -3.69 -23.36 -10.05
N ILE A 334 -4.50 -22.37 -10.40
CA ILE A 334 -5.71 -21.98 -9.67
C ILE A 334 -6.76 -23.10 -9.63
N THR A 335 -6.79 -23.98 -10.63
CA THR A 335 -7.76 -25.09 -10.71
C THR A 335 -7.50 -26.18 -9.65
N THR A 336 -6.28 -26.23 -9.11
CA THR A 336 -5.89 -27.23 -8.09
C THR A 336 -6.11 -26.76 -6.65
N GLN A 337 -6.62 -25.53 -6.47
CA GLN A 337 -6.66 -24.87 -5.17
C GLN A 337 -7.76 -25.39 -4.26
N LYS A 338 -7.34 -25.88 -3.08
CA LYS A 338 -8.23 -26.31 -1.99
C LYS A 338 -8.66 -25.09 -1.16
N VAL A 339 -9.74 -24.44 -1.60
CA VAL A 339 -10.34 -23.27 -0.97
C VAL A 339 -11.86 -23.33 -1.08
N ASP A 340 -12.60 -22.52 -0.33
CA ASP A 340 -14.05 -22.47 -0.47
C ASP A 340 -14.47 -21.84 -1.81
N VAL A 341 -13.78 -20.77 -2.23
CA VAL A 341 -14.11 -20.02 -3.45
C VAL A 341 -12.91 -19.88 -4.37
N ILE A 342 -13.06 -20.30 -5.62
CA ILE A 342 -12.12 -19.97 -6.70
C ILE A 342 -12.64 -18.76 -7.48
N ILE A 343 -11.78 -17.78 -7.73
CA ILE A 343 -12.11 -16.61 -8.54
C ILE A 343 -11.72 -16.85 -10.00
N GLY A 344 -12.70 -16.80 -10.90
CA GLY A 344 -12.51 -16.77 -12.34
C GLY A 344 -12.80 -15.39 -12.91
N SER A 345 -12.43 -15.14 -14.17
CA SER A 345 -12.76 -13.90 -14.88
C SER A 345 -13.64 -14.21 -16.09
N SER A 346 -14.76 -13.49 -16.25
CA SER A 346 -15.61 -13.60 -17.43
C SER A 346 -14.97 -12.98 -18.68
N SER A 347 -14.12 -11.97 -18.48
CA SER A 347 -13.44 -11.22 -19.55
C SER A 347 -12.15 -11.89 -20.04
N SER A 348 -11.52 -12.73 -19.22
CA SER A 348 -10.38 -13.56 -19.68
C SER A 348 -10.86 -14.91 -20.21
N GLN A 349 -10.90 -15.05 -21.54
CA GLN A 349 -11.29 -16.32 -22.17
C GLN A 349 -10.33 -17.47 -21.83
N ILE A 350 -9.04 -17.18 -21.69
CA ILE A 350 -8.01 -18.17 -21.35
C ILE A 350 -8.27 -18.75 -19.96
N LEU A 351 -8.39 -17.87 -18.96
CA LEU A 351 -8.65 -18.29 -17.57
C LEU A 351 -10.02 -18.96 -17.43
N LYS A 352 -11.04 -18.42 -18.10
CA LYS A 352 -12.39 -19.00 -18.05
C LYS A 352 -12.43 -20.42 -18.61
N ARG A 353 -11.78 -20.66 -19.76
CA ARG A 353 -11.69 -22.00 -20.37
C ARG A 353 -10.91 -22.95 -19.48
N ALA A 354 -9.79 -22.53 -18.92
CA ALA A 354 -9.00 -23.37 -18.01
C ALA A 354 -9.83 -23.84 -16.80
N ILE A 355 -10.56 -22.92 -16.17
CA ILE A 355 -11.43 -23.25 -15.03
C ILE A 355 -12.60 -24.14 -15.44
N ILE A 356 -13.31 -23.83 -16.53
CA ILE A 356 -14.46 -24.62 -16.99
C ILE A 356 -14.03 -26.04 -17.38
N ASN A 357 -12.94 -26.18 -18.14
CA ASN A 357 -12.45 -27.49 -18.57
C ASN A 357 -12.05 -28.37 -17.38
N ALA A 358 -11.41 -27.78 -16.36
CA ALA A 358 -11.04 -28.50 -15.15
C ALA A 358 -12.24 -28.80 -14.23
N ALA A 359 -13.31 -27.99 -14.30
CA ALA A 359 -14.51 -28.19 -13.50
C ALA A 359 -15.52 -29.17 -14.13
N GLY A 360 -15.52 -29.30 -15.46
CA GLY A 360 -16.43 -30.15 -16.24
C GLY A 360 -17.60 -29.40 -16.88
N ASP A 361 -18.24 -30.05 -17.86
CA ASP A 361 -19.24 -29.45 -18.76
C ASP A 361 -20.49 -28.91 -18.03
N ASP A 362 -20.87 -29.50 -16.88
CA ASP A 362 -21.98 -29.02 -16.05
C ASP A 362 -21.78 -27.57 -15.59
N VAL A 363 -20.53 -27.18 -15.32
CA VAL A 363 -20.18 -25.82 -14.92
C VAL A 363 -20.30 -24.86 -16.10
N GLN A 364 -20.03 -25.31 -17.33
CA GLN A 364 -20.26 -24.51 -18.54
C GLN A 364 -21.74 -24.18 -18.71
N MET A 365 -22.61 -25.17 -18.54
CA MET A 365 -24.07 -24.98 -18.60
C MET A 365 -24.56 -24.04 -17.48
N ALA A 366 -24.08 -24.25 -16.25
CA ALA A 366 -24.42 -23.39 -15.12
C ALA A 366 -23.94 -21.94 -15.35
N TYR A 367 -22.74 -21.75 -15.90
CA TYR A 367 -22.23 -20.43 -16.26
C TYR A 367 -23.10 -19.75 -17.32
N ALA A 368 -23.44 -20.44 -18.40
CA ALA A 368 -24.28 -19.87 -19.46
C ALA A 368 -25.65 -19.43 -18.90
N LYS A 369 -26.28 -20.30 -18.11
CA LYS A 369 -27.55 -20.01 -17.44
C LYS A 369 -27.46 -18.82 -16.48
N GLU A 370 -26.42 -18.76 -15.65
CA GLU A 370 -26.20 -17.63 -14.74
C GLU A 370 -25.88 -16.34 -15.51
N HIS A 371 -25.15 -16.43 -16.61
CA HIS A 371 -24.83 -15.28 -17.44
C HIS A 371 -26.08 -14.67 -18.09
N GLU A 372 -27.01 -15.51 -18.55
CA GLU A 372 -28.31 -15.13 -19.10
C GLU A 372 -29.28 -14.58 -18.05
N ASN A 373 -29.37 -15.23 -16.89
CA ASN A 373 -30.27 -14.81 -15.81
C ASN A 373 -29.78 -13.53 -15.10
N ASN A 374 -28.46 -13.36 -15.00
CA ASN A 374 -27.80 -12.30 -14.26
C ASN A 374 -26.82 -11.50 -15.15
N PRO A 375 -27.28 -10.90 -16.26
CA PRO A 375 -26.41 -10.24 -17.24
C PRO A 375 -25.64 -9.05 -16.64
N ASN A 376 -26.22 -8.37 -15.64
CA ASN A 376 -25.64 -7.19 -15.00
C ASN A 376 -24.96 -7.49 -13.64
N SER A 377 -24.90 -8.75 -13.19
CA SER A 377 -24.20 -9.09 -11.95
C SER A 377 -22.69 -9.02 -12.15
N LEU A 378 -21.99 -8.31 -11.26
CA LEU A 378 -20.52 -8.29 -11.24
C LEU A 378 -19.94 -9.68 -10.98
N ILE A 379 -20.64 -10.53 -10.24
CA ILE A 379 -20.20 -11.89 -9.89
C ILE A 379 -21.25 -12.90 -10.35
N LEU A 380 -20.83 -13.86 -11.16
CA LEU A 380 -21.61 -15.05 -11.48
C LEU A 380 -21.13 -16.20 -10.60
N SER A 381 -22.01 -16.69 -9.72
CA SER A 381 -21.70 -17.70 -8.73
C SER A 381 -22.17 -19.07 -9.21
N VAL A 382 -21.25 -19.92 -9.62
CA VAL A 382 -21.55 -21.25 -10.18
C VAL A 382 -21.05 -22.39 -9.26
N PRO A 383 -21.60 -23.62 -9.39
CA PRO A 383 -21.08 -24.79 -8.69
C PRO A 383 -19.61 -25.08 -9.03
N SER A 384 -18.91 -25.80 -8.16
CA SER A 384 -17.49 -26.13 -8.33
C SER A 384 -17.21 -27.25 -9.34
N GLY A 385 -18.21 -28.08 -9.66
CA GLY A 385 -18.00 -29.26 -10.51
C GLY A 385 -16.97 -30.19 -9.89
N GLN A 386 -15.93 -30.52 -10.65
CA GLN A 386 -14.82 -31.38 -10.23
C GLN A 386 -13.69 -30.64 -9.50
N LEU A 387 -13.75 -29.30 -9.40
CA LEU A 387 -12.70 -28.53 -8.73
C LEU A 387 -12.73 -28.76 -7.22
N PRO A 388 -11.57 -28.72 -6.54
CA PRO A 388 -11.45 -28.89 -5.09
C PRO A 388 -11.89 -27.64 -4.30
N CYS A 389 -13.01 -27.02 -4.69
CA CYS A 389 -13.62 -25.88 -4.02
C CYS A 389 -15.13 -26.07 -3.80
N LYS A 390 -15.77 -25.14 -3.08
CA LYS A 390 -17.23 -25.17 -2.86
C LYS A 390 -17.98 -24.42 -3.96
N ARG A 391 -17.46 -23.28 -4.42
CA ARG A 391 -18.03 -22.46 -5.50
C ARG A 391 -16.98 -21.79 -6.36
N ILE A 392 -17.38 -21.42 -7.57
CA ILE A 392 -16.58 -20.59 -8.49
C ILE A 392 -17.30 -19.26 -8.67
N PHE A 393 -16.59 -18.15 -8.44
CA PHE A 393 -17.09 -16.81 -8.70
C PHE A 393 -16.43 -16.27 -9.96
N PHE A 394 -17.18 -16.22 -11.06
CA PHE A 394 -16.73 -15.56 -12.28
C PHE A 394 -17.03 -14.07 -12.22
N VAL A 395 -15.99 -13.25 -12.15
CA VAL A 395 -16.15 -11.79 -12.07
C VAL A 395 -16.22 -11.17 -13.47
N LYS A 396 -17.20 -10.29 -13.69
CA LYS A 396 -17.37 -9.49 -14.91
C LYS A 396 -16.64 -8.15 -14.74
N TRP A 397 -15.31 -8.19 -14.77
CA TRP A 397 -14.47 -7.02 -14.57
C TRP A 397 -13.39 -6.91 -15.63
N GLU A 398 -13.19 -5.70 -16.13
CA GLU A 398 -12.14 -5.33 -17.08
C GLU A 398 -11.35 -4.13 -16.55
N PRO A 399 -10.00 -4.17 -16.65
CA PRO A 399 -9.15 -3.04 -16.30
C PRO A 399 -9.50 -1.77 -17.07
N ASN A 400 -9.59 -0.64 -16.37
CA ASN A 400 -9.73 0.68 -16.99
C ASN A 400 -8.35 1.22 -17.43
N THR A 401 -8.32 2.02 -18.49
CA THR A 401 -7.11 2.71 -18.96
C THR A 401 -6.75 3.93 -18.10
N ASP A 402 -7.74 4.59 -17.48
CA ASP A 402 -7.51 5.65 -16.50
C ASP A 402 -7.07 5.05 -15.17
N GLU A 403 -5.94 5.53 -14.63
CA GLU A 403 -5.30 4.93 -13.46
C GLU A 403 -6.16 5.02 -12.19
N GLU A 404 -6.86 6.13 -11.97
CA GLU A 404 -7.71 6.27 -10.78
C GLU A 404 -8.98 5.45 -10.89
N ALA A 405 -9.64 5.45 -12.05
CA ALA A 405 -10.78 4.58 -12.31
C ALA A 405 -10.39 3.10 -12.20
N LEU A 406 -9.18 2.74 -12.66
CA LEU A 406 -8.60 1.41 -12.50
C LEU A 406 -8.46 1.06 -11.02
N GLN A 407 -7.82 1.92 -10.23
CA GLN A 407 -7.63 1.71 -8.79
C GLN A 407 -8.97 1.51 -8.07
N GLN A 408 -9.95 2.38 -8.34
CA GLN A 408 -11.27 2.27 -7.71
C GLN A 408 -12.01 1.00 -8.13
N SER A 409 -11.96 0.63 -9.41
CA SER A 409 -12.61 -0.59 -9.89
C SER A 409 -12.05 -1.87 -9.25
N ILE A 410 -10.75 -1.89 -8.91
CA ILE A 410 -10.12 -3.00 -8.20
C ILE A 410 -10.59 -3.03 -6.75
N VAL A 411 -10.68 -1.86 -6.09
CA VAL A 411 -11.22 -1.76 -4.73
C VAL A 411 -12.64 -2.34 -4.68
N ASP A 412 -13.49 -1.92 -5.62
CA ASP A 412 -14.87 -2.40 -5.73
C ASP A 412 -14.91 -3.91 -6.01
N LEU A 413 -14.06 -4.41 -6.90
CA LEU A 413 -13.96 -5.85 -7.21
C LEU A 413 -13.63 -6.67 -5.97
N ILE A 414 -12.55 -6.33 -5.27
CA ILE A 414 -12.08 -7.07 -4.09
C ILE A 414 -13.11 -7.00 -2.97
N TRP A 415 -13.71 -5.83 -2.76
CA TRP A 415 -14.82 -5.66 -1.83
C TRP A 415 -15.97 -6.62 -2.14
N ASN A 416 -16.52 -6.57 -3.36
CA ASN A 416 -17.68 -7.37 -3.72
C ASN A 416 -17.40 -8.88 -3.60
N VAL A 417 -16.20 -9.34 -3.98
CA VAL A 417 -15.82 -10.75 -3.84
C VAL A 417 -15.76 -11.17 -2.37
N ILE A 418 -15.07 -10.41 -1.53
CA ILE A 418 -14.94 -10.73 -0.10
C ILE A 418 -16.31 -10.64 0.61
N GLN A 419 -17.14 -9.63 0.28
CA GLN A 419 -18.50 -9.55 0.82
C GLN A 419 -19.35 -10.77 0.46
N ASN A 420 -19.31 -11.21 -0.80
CA ASN A 420 -20.06 -12.39 -1.23
C ASN A 420 -19.54 -13.67 -0.56
N ALA A 421 -18.23 -13.77 -0.33
CA ALA A 421 -17.68 -14.91 0.41
C ALA A 421 -18.22 -14.96 1.84
N ILE A 422 -18.27 -13.82 2.51
CA ILE A 422 -18.72 -13.71 3.91
C ILE A 422 -20.23 -13.97 4.03
N SER A 423 -21.05 -13.45 3.12
CA SER A 423 -22.49 -13.68 3.15
C SER A 423 -22.84 -15.17 3.02
N HIS A 424 -22.01 -15.94 2.35
CA HIS A 424 -22.13 -17.39 2.20
C HIS A 424 -21.32 -18.19 3.24
N LYS A 425 -20.73 -17.52 4.24
CA LYS A 425 -19.93 -18.13 5.32
C LYS A 425 -18.71 -18.92 4.84
N PHE A 426 -18.12 -18.51 3.71
CA PHE A 426 -16.86 -19.06 3.24
C PHE A 426 -15.66 -18.48 4.00
N THR A 427 -14.65 -19.32 4.25
CA THR A 427 -13.46 -18.98 5.05
C THR A 427 -12.17 -18.98 4.25
N SER A 428 -12.20 -19.33 2.96
CA SER A 428 -11.02 -19.27 2.09
C SER A 428 -11.35 -18.91 0.63
N ILE A 429 -10.51 -18.08 0.01
CA ILE A 429 -10.67 -17.60 -1.38
C ILE A 429 -9.33 -17.69 -2.11
N ALA A 430 -9.33 -18.19 -3.35
CA ALA A 430 -8.17 -18.15 -4.25
C ALA A 430 -8.40 -17.16 -5.40
N PHE A 431 -7.53 -16.16 -5.50
CA PHE A 431 -7.49 -15.18 -6.58
C PHE A 431 -6.37 -15.52 -7.59
N PRO A 432 -6.63 -15.36 -8.90
CA PRO A 432 -5.59 -15.35 -9.92
C PRO A 432 -4.94 -13.97 -10.06
N SER A 433 -3.97 -13.84 -10.96
CA SER A 433 -3.38 -12.59 -11.46
C SER A 433 -4.36 -11.76 -12.33
N ILE A 434 -5.59 -11.54 -11.84
CA ILE A 434 -6.66 -10.91 -12.61
C ILE A 434 -6.28 -9.49 -13.07
N GLY A 435 -6.49 -9.20 -14.36
CA GLY A 435 -6.17 -7.89 -14.97
C GLY A 435 -4.71 -7.69 -15.35
N CYS A 436 -3.78 -8.50 -14.83
CA CYS A 436 -2.34 -8.33 -15.09
C CYS A 436 -1.89 -8.73 -16.51
N GLY A 437 -2.78 -9.34 -17.31
CA GLY A 437 -2.50 -9.78 -18.68
C GLY A 437 -2.82 -8.78 -19.79
N GLN A 438 -3.45 -7.63 -19.49
CA GLN A 438 -3.73 -6.59 -20.48
C GLN A 438 -2.55 -5.62 -20.61
N SER A 439 -2.08 -5.41 -21.85
CA SER A 439 -0.88 -4.60 -22.15
C SER A 439 -1.05 -3.10 -21.89
N SER A 440 -2.28 -2.59 -21.85
CA SER A 440 -2.58 -1.16 -21.69
C SER A 440 -2.54 -0.65 -20.25
N CYS A 441 -2.50 -1.54 -19.25
CA CYS A 441 -2.62 -1.17 -17.84
C CYS A 441 -1.36 -1.51 -17.05
N SER A 442 -1.03 -0.68 -16.05
CA SER A 442 0.13 -0.91 -15.20
C SER A 442 -0.09 -2.12 -14.27
N LYS A 443 0.61 -3.22 -14.53
CA LYS A 443 0.65 -4.42 -13.66
C LYS A 443 0.96 -4.03 -12.21
N GLN A 444 1.85 -3.06 -12.02
CA GLN A 444 2.24 -2.57 -10.70
C GLN A 444 1.06 -1.90 -9.96
N VAL A 445 0.26 -1.08 -10.64
CA VAL A 445 -0.92 -0.43 -10.03
C VAL A 445 -1.96 -1.48 -9.65
N ILE A 446 -2.19 -2.47 -10.50
CA ILE A 446 -3.15 -3.56 -10.24
C ILE A 446 -2.74 -4.34 -9.00
N VAL A 447 -1.52 -4.86 -9.00
CA VAL A 447 -0.98 -5.69 -7.92
C VAL A 447 -0.93 -4.93 -6.60
N LYS A 448 -0.43 -3.70 -6.61
CA LYS A 448 -0.37 -2.83 -5.42
C LYS A 448 -1.76 -2.59 -4.84
N THR A 449 -2.72 -2.22 -5.69
CA THR A 449 -4.10 -1.91 -5.27
C THR A 449 -4.81 -3.14 -4.73
N MET A 450 -4.66 -4.29 -5.39
CA MET A 450 -5.26 -5.55 -4.98
C MET A 450 -4.74 -6.00 -3.61
N VAL A 451 -3.41 -6.01 -3.42
CA VAL A 451 -2.79 -6.38 -2.15
C VAL A 451 -3.21 -5.44 -1.03
N ARG A 452 -3.17 -4.12 -1.28
CA ARG A 452 -3.60 -3.10 -0.32
C ARG A 452 -5.05 -3.31 0.11
N GLU A 453 -5.96 -3.53 -0.84
CA GLU A 453 -7.38 -3.71 -0.51
C GLU A 453 -7.64 -5.01 0.26
N ILE A 454 -6.99 -6.11 -0.11
CA ILE A 454 -7.09 -7.37 0.64
C ILE A 454 -6.61 -7.18 2.09
N LYS A 455 -5.44 -6.54 2.28
CA LYS A 455 -4.91 -6.21 3.62
C LYS A 455 -5.91 -5.38 4.42
N ASN A 456 -6.49 -4.34 3.81
CA ASN A 456 -7.49 -3.48 4.43
C ASN A 456 -8.74 -4.26 4.86
N GLN A 457 -9.27 -5.13 3.99
CA GLN A 457 -10.44 -5.94 4.30
C GLN A 457 -10.19 -6.89 5.47
N LEU A 458 -9.04 -7.57 5.50
CA LEU A 458 -8.70 -8.49 6.59
C LEU A 458 -8.49 -7.76 7.92
N LYS A 459 -7.75 -6.64 7.90
CA LYS A 459 -7.43 -5.84 9.10
C LYS A 459 -8.68 -5.16 9.68
N MET A 460 -9.39 -4.38 8.87
CA MET A 460 -10.50 -3.55 9.37
C MET A 460 -11.72 -4.35 9.82
N ARG A 461 -11.95 -5.51 9.20
CA ARG A 461 -13.11 -6.36 9.52
C ARG A 461 -12.78 -7.51 10.46
N ASN A 462 -11.51 -7.64 10.86
CA ASN A 462 -11.01 -8.70 11.73
C ASN A 462 -11.47 -10.10 11.29
N LEU A 463 -11.37 -10.37 9.99
CA LEU A 463 -11.97 -11.54 9.35
C LEU A 463 -11.11 -12.78 9.54
N PRO A 464 -11.66 -13.92 9.99
CA PRO A 464 -10.98 -15.22 9.96
C PRO A 464 -11.03 -15.79 8.53
N LEU A 465 -10.45 -15.08 7.56
CA LEU A 465 -10.49 -15.40 6.14
C LEU A 465 -9.07 -15.64 5.61
N THR A 466 -8.87 -16.75 4.90
CA THR A 466 -7.64 -17.05 4.17
C THR A 466 -7.78 -16.63 2.70
N VAL A 467 -6.97 -15.67 2.26
CA VAL A 467 -6.91 -15.23 0.87
C VAL A 467 -5.62 -15.72 0.23
N LYS A 468 -5.73 -16.54 -0.82
CA LYS A 468 -4.59 -17.06 -1.59
C LYS A 468 -4.48 -16.36 -2.94
N LEU A 469 -3.32 -15.79 -3.24
CA LEU A 469 -2.94 -15.26 -4.54
C LEU A 469 -2.19 -16.37 -5.30
N SER A 470 -2.89 -17.05 -6.19
CA SER A 470 -2.36 -18.18 -6.98
C SER A 470 -1.95 -17.69 -8.36
N ILE A 471 -0.64 -17.54 -8.55
CA ILE A 471 -0.05 -17.03 -9.79
C ILE A 471 0.45 -18.21 -10.61
N ALA A 472 0.14 -18.25 -11.90
CA ALA A 472 0.53 -19.37 -12.74
C ALA A 472 2.08 -19.47 -12.84
N PRO A 473 2.67 -20.68 -12.88
CA PRO A 473 4.13 -20.88 -12.89
C PRO A 473 4.89 -20.15 -14.02
N ASP A 474 4.23 -19.89 -15.15
CA ASP A 474 4.75 -19.16 -16.30
C ASP A 474 4.71 -17.62 -16.11
N GLN A 475 4.07 -17.12 -15.05
CA GLN A 475 3.89 -15.68 -14.76
C GLN A 475 4.82 -15.17 -13.65
N LEU A 476 6.11 -15.52 -13.72
CA LEU A 476 7.11 -15.18 -12.69
C LEU A 476 7.23 -13.67 -12.43
N GLU A 477 7.13 -12.83 -13.48
CA GLU A 477 7.20 -11.37 -13.33
C GLU A 477 6.06 -10.82 -12.45
N ILE A 478 4.85 -11.37 -12.60
CA ILE A 478 3.67 -10.97 -11.83
C ILE A 478 3.80 -11.48 -10.40
N TYR A 479 4.26 -12.72 -10.21
CA TYR A 479 4.55 -13.29 -8.91
C TYR A 479 5.53 -12.43 -8.11
N ASP A 480 6.64 -12.00 -8.74
CA ASP A 480 7.63 -11.12 -8.11
C ASP A 480 7.04 -9.79 -7.66
N GLU A 481 6.14 -9.19 -8.46
CA GLU A 481 5.47 -7.94 -8.07
C GLU A 481 4.50 -8.16 -6.90
N PHE A 482 3.75 -9.28 -6.89
CA PHE A 482 2.89 -9.62 -5.75
C PHE A 482 3.70 -9.81 -4.46
N CYS A 483 4.83 -10.53 -4.55
CA CYS A 483 5.75 -10.68 -3.42
C CYS A 483 6.18 -9.31 -2.93
N LYS A 484 6.69 -8.45 -3.81
CA LYS A 484 7.13 -7.10 -3.46
C LYS A 484 6.05 -6.27 -2.76
N GLN A 485 4.80 -6.29 -3.22
CA GLN A 485 3.71 -5.50 -2.64
C GLN A 485 3.14 -6.10 -1.33
N VAL A 486 3.10 -7.42 -1.19
CA VAL A 486 2.73 -8.03 0.09
C VAL A 486 3.76 -7.73 1.17
N LEU A 487 5.03 -7.60 0.78
CA LEU A 487 6.15 -7.39 1.68
C LEU A 487 6.50 -5.93 1.93
N SER A 488 6.01 -5.00 1.11
CA SER A 488 6.17 -3.60 1.41
C SER A 488 5.45 -3.30 2.73
N ILE A 489 6.22 -2.81 3.70
CA ILE A 489 5.67 -2.08 4.85
C ILE A 489 5.03 -0.86 4.24
N GLU A 490 3.71 -0.91 4.03
CA GLU A 490 2.99 0.34 3.90
C GLU A 490 3.23 1.07 5.23
N ALA A 491 3.91 2.21 5.17
CA ALA A 491 3.79 3.19 6.24
C ALA A 491 2.28 3.37 6.42
N ASP A 492 1.76 2.85 7.53
CA ASP A 492 0.34 2.81 7.81
C ASP A 492 -0.22 4.20 7.45
N LEU A 493 -1.01 4.25 6.38
CA LEU A 493 -1.74 5.45 6.01
C LEU A 493 -2.91 5.68 7.00
N SER A 494 -2.85 5.10 8.20
CA SER A 494 -3.65 5.52 9.35
C SER A 494 -3.35 6.97 9.74
N THR A 495 -2.24 7.54 9.26
CA THR A 495 -1.82 8.91 9.61
C THR A 495 -2.46 10.02 8.77
N SER A 496 -3.33 9.71 7.78
CA SER A 496 -4.08 10.72 7.03
C SER A 496 -5.59 10.74 7.30
N ILE A 497 -6.09 9.87 8.18
CA ILE A 497 -7.54 9.59 8.26
C ILE A 497 -8.23 10.36 9.39
N SER A 498 -7.54 10.68 10.48
CA SER A 498 -8.14 11.41 11.62
C SER A 498 -8.55 12.85 11.30
N HIS A 499 -8.08 13.42 10.19
CA HIS A 499 -8.41 14.80 9.77
C HIS A 499 -9.72 14.91 8.99
N GLU A 500 -10.35 13.80 8.59
CA GLU A 500 -11.55 13.82 7.76
C GLU A 500 -12.84 13.42 8.48
N LEU A 501 -12.73 12.87 9.69
CA LEU A 501 -13.92 12.62 10.52
C LEU A 501 -14.51 13.95 10.97
N PRO A 502 -15.85 14.08 11.05
CA PRO A 502 -16.46 15.31 11.51
C PRO A 502 -15.96 15.63 12.92
N SER A 503 -15.57 16.88 13.17
CA SER A 503 -15.10 17.32 14.48
C SER A 503 -16.14 17.18 15.59
N THR A 504 -17.42 17.02 15.22
CA THR A 504 -18.53 16.74 16.13
C THR A 504 -18.53 15.29 16.62
N TRP A 505 -17.76 14.39 16.01
CA TRP A 505 -17.74 12.98 16.39
C TRP A 505 -16.94 12.75 17.68
N ILE A 506 -17.53 12.01 18.61
CA ILE A 506 -16.90 11.64 19.89
C ILE A 506 -16.03 10.40 19.66
N GLN A 507 -14.74 10.47 20.01
CA GLN A 507 -13.88 9.28 20.04
C GLN A 507 -14.30 8.38 21.21
N SER A 508 -14.82 7.19 20.89
CA SER A 508 -15.20 6.18 21.88
C SER A 508 -14.28 4.97 21.77
N THR A 509 -13.80 4.46 22.90
CA THR A 509 -13.01 3.21 23.02
C THR A 509 -13.87 1.96 22.85
N GLU A 510 -15.17 2.10 23.11
CA GLU A 510 -16.19 1.13 22.75
C GLU A 510 -16.71 1.53 21.37
N ASN A 511 -16.86 0.61 20.41
CA ASN A 511 -17.43 0.86 19.06
C ASN A 511 -18.89 1.36 19.13
N LYS A 512 -19.17 2.49 19.78
CA LYS A 512 -20.48 3.10 19.93
C LYS A 512 -20.79 3.83 18.65
N VAL A 513 -21.53 3.13 17.79
CA VAL A 513 -21.97 3.62 16.49
C VAL A 513 -23.09 4.68 16.62
N ARG A 514 -23.72 4.82 17.80
CA ARG A 514 -24.83 5.74 18.06
C ARG A 514 -24.47 6.73 19.15
N VAL A 515 -24.70 8.02 18.89
CA VAL A 515 -24.54 9.10 19.87
C VAL A 515 -25.84 9.89 19.95
N ILE A 516 -26.49 9.87 21.11
CA ILE A 516 -27.69 10.70 21.34
C ILE A 516 -27.30 12.17 21.26
N VAL A 517 -27.94 12.91 20.37
CA VAL A 517 -27.72 14.35 20.21
C VAL A 517 -28.52 15.07 21.29
N SER A 518 -27.83 15.81 22.16
CA SER A 518 -28.46 16.55 23.25
C SER A 518 -29.38 17.65 22.71
N ILE A 519 -30.60 17.74 23.28
CA ILE A 519 -31.65 18.70 22.92
C ILE A 519 -31.22 20.17 22.98
N ASN A 520 -30.20 20.47 23.80
CA ASN A 520 -29.71 21.82 24.01
C ASN A 520 -28.71 22.27 22.93
N THR A 521 -28.25 21.39 22.05
CA THR A 521 -27.25 21.69 21.04
C THR A 521 -27.86 22.34 19.79
N ASN A 522 -27.06 23.15 19.08
CA ASN A 522 -27.48 23.73 17.80
C ASN A 522 -27.69 22.66 16.72
N GLU A 523 -26.96 21.53 16.82
CA GLU A 523 -27.12 20.35 15.97
C GLU A 523 -28.53 19.78 16.09
N TYR A 524 -29.01 19.51 17.31
CA TYR A 524 -30.37 19.03 17.55
C TYR A 524 -31.41 20.00 17.00
N LYS A 525 -31.30 21.29 17.38
CA LYS A 525 -32.25 22.34 16.97
C LYS A 525 -32.35 22.47 15.44
N SER A 526 -31.22 22.40 14.74
CA SER A 526 -31.19 22.44 13.27
C SER A 526 -31.91 21.23 12.65
N ILE A 527 -31.66 20.02 13.15
CA ILE A 527 -32.29 18.80 12.62
C ILE A 527 -33.80 18.83 12.86
N VAL A 528 -34.24 19.19 14.08
CA VAL A 528 -35.67 19.31 14.40
C VAL A 528 -36.34 20.39 13.57
N THR A 529 -35.74 21.58 13.41
CA THR A 529 -36.34 22.65 12.60
C THR A 529 -36.58 22.21 11.16
N ASN A 530 -35.61 21.53 10.55
CA ASN A 530 -35.74 20.99 9.20
C ASN A 530 -36.79 19.86 9.14
N PHE A 531 -36.83 19.01 10.15
CA PHE A 531 -37.79 17.91 10.24
C PHE A 531 -39.23 18.45 10.42
N ASP A 532 -39.43 19.46 11.26
CA ASP A 532 -40.73 20.12 11.50
C ASP A 532 -41.29 20.75 10.23
N GLN A 533 -40.42 21.41 9.47
CA GLN A 533 -40.79 21.97 8.19
C GLN A 533 -41.16 20.87 7.19
N ALA A 534 -40.40 19.77 7.15
CA ALA A 534 -40.61 18.67 6.22
C ALA A 534 -41.80 17.75 6.60
N MET A 535 -42.17 17.70 7.88
CA MET A 535 -43.19 16.80 8.44
C MET A 535 -44.35 17.55 9.10
N LYS A 536 -44.59 18.81 8.70
CA LYS A 536 -45.62 19.68 9.29
C LYS A 536 -46.98 18.99 9.37
N GLY A 537 -47.48 18.81 10.60
CA GLY A 537 -48.79 18.18 10.87
C GLY A 537 -48.85 16.68 10.62
N LYS A 538 -47.71 15.99 10.48
CA LYS A 538 -47.62 14.54 10.24
C LYS A 538 -47.07 13.74 11.40
N TYR A 539 -46.62 14.41 12.45
CA TYR A 539 -46.09 13.78 13.65
C TYR A 539 -46.45 14.63 14.88
N THR A 540 -46.37 14.03 16.07
CA THR A 540 -46.77 14.61 17.36
C THR A 540 -45.56 15.01 18.21
N GLN A 541 -44.52 14.18 18.24
CA GLN A 541 -43.35 14.40 19.08
C GLN A 541 -42.10 13.73 18.49
N VAL A 542 -40.96 14.44 18.55
CA VAL A 542 -39.63 13.83 18.39
C VAL A 542 -39.20 13.25 19.74
N ILE A 543 -38.89 11.96 19.77
CA ILE A 543 -38.46 11.24 20.98
C ILE A 543 -36.96 11.42 21.20
N GLN A 544 -36.17 11.14 20.16
CA GLN A 544 -34.72 11.25 20.20
C GLN A 544 -34.13 11.39 18.81
N ILE A 545 -32.92 11.95 18.76
CA ILE A 545 -32.09 12.02 17.57
C ILE A 545 -30.74 11.38 17.90
N GLU A 546 -30.34 10.40 17.10
CA GLU A 546 -29.06 9.71 17.23
C GLU A 546 -28.17 10.10 16.05
N ARG A 547 -26.99 10.67 16.31
CA ARG A 547 -25.93 10.80 15.32
C ARG A 547 -25.23 9.46 15.15
N ILE A 548 -25.11 9.03 13.91
CA ILE A 548 -24.46 7.75 13.58
C ILE A 548 -22.98 8.01 13.32
N GLN A 549 -22.13 7.38 14.12
CA GLN A 549 -20.67 7.49 14.05
C GLN A 549 -20.03 6.19 13.59
N ASN A 550 -20.40 5.73 12.39
CA ASN A 550 -19.79 4.54 11.80
C ASN A 550 -18.57 4.94 10.95
N GLU A 551 -17.39 5.00 11.58
CA GLU A 551 -16.14 5.44 10.93
C GLU A 551 -15.83 4.64 9.66
N ARG A 552 -16.02 3.32 9.71
CA ARG A 552 -15.80 2.44 8.56
C ARG A 552 -16.63 2.86 7.35
N TRP A 553 -17.94 3.03 7.52
CA TRP A 553 -18.82 3.37 6.40
C TRP A 553 -18.68 4.82 5.97
N TYR A 554 -18.37 5.72 6.90
CA TYR A 554 -18.10 7.11 6.57
C TYR A 554 -16.83 7.25 5.71
N MET A 555 -15.78 6.47 5.97
CA MET A 555 -14.60 6.45 5.12
C MET A 555 -14.89 5.99 3.69
N GLN A 556 -15.73 4.96 3.53
CA GLN A 556 -16.12 4.50 2.19
C GLN A 556 -16.95 5.54 1.46
N TYR A 557 -17.88 6.17 2.18
CA TYR A 557 -18.63 7.30 1.68
C TYR A 557 -17.73 8.44 1.19
N LEU A 558 -16.73 8.85 2.00
CA LEU A 558 -15.77 9.88 1.63
C LEU A 558 -14.93 9.51 0.39
N ALA A 559 -14.57 8.22 0.23
CA ALA A 559 -13.89 7.76 -0.98
C ALA A 559 -14.76 8.01 -2.23
N HIS A 560 -16.06 7.71 -2.17
CA HIS A 560 -16.99 8.04 -3.25
C HIS A 560 -17.19 9.55 -3.43
N CYS A 561 -17.21 10.35 -2.35
CA CYS A 561 -17.26 11.81 -2.47
C CYS A 561 -16.09 12.35 -3.30
N ARG A 562 -14.87 11.81 -3.10
CA ARG A 562 -13.69 12.22 -3.86
C ARG A 562 -13.83 11.87 -5.33
N ASP A 563 -14.29 10.66 -5.66
CA ASP A 563 -14.59 10.27 -7.04
C ASP A 563 -15.59 11.22 -7.69
N PHE A 564 -16.75 11.43 -7.06
CA PHE A 564 -17.82 12.28 -7.61
C PHE A 564 -17.32 13.71 -7.82
N ARG A 565 -16.60 14.30 -6.87
CA ARG A 565 -16.01 15.64 -7.01
C ARG A 565 -15.01 15.70 -8.14
N LYS A 566 -14.18 14.65 -8.31
CA LYS A 566 -13.16 14.64 -9.36
C LYS A 566 -13.79 14.47 -10.75
N ARG A 567 -14.73 13.53 -10.90
CA ARG A 567 -15.36 13.15 -12.17
C ARG A 567 -16.40 14.14 -12.64
N LEU A 568 -17.28 14.59 -11.73
CA LEU A 568 -18.42 15.44 -12.08
C LEU A 568 -18.10 16.94 -12.01
N LYS A 569 -17.10 17.32 -11.20
CA LYS A 569 -16.74 18.74 -10.95
C LYS A 569 -17.88 19.60 -10.40
N ILE A 570 -18.97 18.99 -9.95
CA ILE A 570 -20.13 19.63 -9.33
C ILE A 570 -20.45 18.94 -8.00
N ASP A 571 -20.96 19.69 -7.02
CA ASP A 571 -21.45 19.09 -5.78
C ASP A 571 -22.83 18.47 -6.02
N THR A 572 -22.89 17.15 -5.89
CA THR A 572 -24.09 16.34 -6.13
C THR A 572 -24.51 15.57 -4.88
N GLU A 573 -23.93 15.92 -3.73
CA GLU A 573 -24.39 15.41 -2.44
C GLU A 573 -25.74 16.06 -2.09
N LYS A 574 -26.71 15.24 -1.67
CA LYS A 574 -28.00 15.70 -1.13
C LYS A 574 -28.22 15.13 0.25
N ARG A 575 -28.86 15.91 1.13
CA ARG A 575 -29.46 15.40 2.37
C ARG A 575 -30.86 14.91 2.07
N LEU A 576 -31.09 13.60 2.20
CA LEU A 576 -32.35 12.94 1.88
C LEU A 576 -32.85 12.07 3.05
N TYR A 577 -34.12 11.74 3.01
CA TYR A 577 -34.82 10.95 4.02
C TYR A 577 -34.96 9.49 3.59
N HIS A 578 -34.91 8.57 4.56
CA HIS A 578 -35.20 7.15 4.38
C HIS A 578 -35.95 6.61 5.61
N GLY A 579 -37.22 6.27 5.45
CA GLY A 579 -38.04 5.66 6.51
C GLY A 579 -37.95 4.15 6.48
N CYS A 580 -37.84 3.50 7.64
CA CYS A 580 -37.79 2.05 7.73
C CYS A 580 -38.33 1.54 9.08
N PRO A 581 -38.63 0.23 9.20
CA PRO A 581 -38.95 -0.39 10.50
C PRO A 581 -37.75 -0.45 11.44
N GLU A 582 -37.99 -0.50 12.76
CA GLU A 582 -36.97 -0.55 13.82
C GLU A 582 -35.84 -1.56 13.55
N LYS A 583 -36.20 -2.80 13.21
CA LYS A 583 -35.23 -3.87 12.92
C LYS A 583 -34.30 -3.56 11.75
N ALA A 584 -34.81 -2.86 10.73
CA ALA A 584 -34.01 -2.46 9.58
C ALA A 584 -33.08 -1.29 9.93
N ALA A 585 -33.54 -0.37 10.79
CA ALA A 585 -32.70 0.73 11.27
C ALA A 585 -31.46 0.21 12.01
N ASP A 586 -31.61 -0.82 12.86
CA ASP A 586 -30.48 -1.43 13.56
C ASP A 586 -29.43 -2.00 12.62
N LEU A 587 -29.86 -2.68 11.55
CA LEU A 587 -28.98 -3.24 10.53
C LEU A 587 -28.26 -2.15 9.74
N ILE A 588 -28.97 -1.10 9.30
CA ILE A 588 -28.40 0.01 8.53
C ILE A 588 -27.31 0.73 9.34
N ILE A 589 -27.51 0.90 10.65
CA ILE A 589 -26.52 1.52 11.52
C ILE A 589 -25.23 0.69 11.60
N GLY A 590 -25.33 -0.64 11.63
CA GLY A 590 -24.18 -1.54 11.69
C GLY A 590 -23.46 -1.71 10.34
N ASP A 591 -24.22 -1.96 9.27
CA ASP A 591 -23.74 -2.53 8.00
C ASP A 591 -24.11 -1.70 6.75
N CYS A 592 -24.38 -0.40 6.93
CA CYS A 592 -24.78 0.61 5.92
C CYS A 592 -26.08 0.31 5.16
N PHE A 593 -26.44 1.21 4.24
CA PHE A 593 -27.50 0.93 3.29
C PHE A 593 -27.06 -0.17 2.36
N ASN A 594 -27.78 -1.29 2.34
CA ASN A 594 -27.40 -2.47 1.59
C ASN A 594 -28.42 -2.74 0.48
N ARG A 595 -27.98 -2.60 -0.78
CA ARG A 595 -28.85 -2.76 -1.95
C ARG A 595 -29.39 -4.18 -2.13
N SER A 596 -28.82 -5.20 -1.47
CA SER A 596 -29.34 -6.58 -1.55
C SER A 596 -30.73 -6.72 -0.94
N PHE A 597 -31.18 -5.75 -0.14
CA PHE A 597 -32.55 -5.66 0.37
C PHE A 597 -33.49 -4.84 -0.52
N ALA A 598 -33.05 -4.42 -1.72
CA ALA A 598 -33.94 -3.74 -2.66
C ALA A 598 -35.12 -4.64 -3.08
N GLY A 599 -36.27 -4.02 -3.32
CA GLY A 599 -37.50 -4.72 -3.72
C GLY A 599 -38.49 -5.05 -2.61
N VAL A 600 -38.14 -4.86 -1.33
CA VAL A 600 -39.06 -5.06 -0.19
C VAL A 600 -40.33 -4.20 -0.31
N ASN A 601 -40.17 -2.95 -0.77
CA ASN A 601 -41.25 -1.96 -0.88
C ASN A 601 -41.55 -1.57 -2.35
N GLY A 602 -41.10 -2.38 -3.31
CA GLY A 602 -41.20 -2.11 -4.74
C GLY A 602 -39.93 -1.52 -5.37
N THR A 603 -39.85 -1.57 -6.71
CA THR A 603 -38.67 -1.19 -7.50
C THR A 603 -39.01 -0.26 -8.67
N VAL A 604 -40.04 0.59 -8.54
CA VAL A 604 -40.61 1.39 -9.65
C VAL A 604 -39.55 2.17 -10.45
N TYR A 605 -38.53 2.71 -9.78
CA TYR A 605 -37.48 3.53 -10.40
C TYR A 605 -36.11 2.85 -10.43
N GLY A 606 -36.06 1.53 -10.15
CA GLY A 606 -34.84 0.72 -10.18
C GLY A 606 -34.67 -0.19 -8.96
N PHE A 607 -33.74 -1.14 -9.06
CA PHE A 607 -33.37 -2.11 -8.02
C PHE A 607 -32.18 -1.59 -7.22
N GLY A 608 -32.47 -0.65 -6.31
CA GLY A 608 -31.46 -0.01 -5.48
C GLY A 608 -32.03 0.50 -4.17
N VAL A 609 -31.27 1.36 -3.49
CA VAL A 609 -31.72 1.96 -2.21
C VAL A 609 -32.42 3.27 -2.50
N TYR A 610 -33.63 3.41 -1.98
CA TYR A 610 -34.50 4.56 -2.22
C TYR A 610 -34.32 5.62 -1.15
N PHE A 611 -34.17 6.87 -1.58
CA PHE A 611 -34.12 8.06 -0.75
C PHE A 611 -35.10 9.09 -1.27
N SER A 612 -35.63 9.94 -0.39
CA SER A 612 -36.53 11.01 -0.81
C SER A 612 -36.16 12.38 -0.24
N SER A 613 -36.29 13.43 -1.05
CA SER A 613 -36.23 14.81 -0.56
C SER A 613 -37.49 15.21 0.21
N ASN A 614 -38.56 14.40 0.14
CA ASN A 614 -39.81 14.61 0.86
C ASN A 614 -39.93 13.64 2.05
N ALA A 615 -39.82 14.16 3.27
CA ALA A 615 -39.93 13.35 4.49
C ALA A 615 -41.29 12.67 4.63
N THR A 616 -42.38 13.29 4.17
CA THR A 616 -43.73 12.70 4.24
C THR A 616 -43.88 11.46 3.36
N TYR A 617 -43.12 11.38 2.27
CA TYR A 617 -43.02 10.15 1.47
C TYR A 617 -42.32 9.05 2.27
N SER A 618 -41.17 9.38 2.86
CA SER A 618 -40.39 8.46 3.71
C SER A 618 -41.19 7.97 4.93
N HIS A 619 -42.08 8.80 5.48
CA HIS A 619 -42.95 8.45 6.60
C HIS A 619 -43.83 7.22 6.32
N THR A 620 -44.26 7.02 5.07
CA THR A 620 -45.07 5.86 4.68
C THR A 620 -44.36 4.52 4.89
N TYR A 621 -43.02 4.52 4.91
CA TYR A 621 -42.17 3.35 5.14
C TYR A 621 -41.62 3.26 6.57
N ALA A 622 -41.73 4.33 7.35
CA ALA A 622 -41.36 4.36 8.77
C ALA A 622 -42.47 3.73 9.62
N ILE A 623 -42.70 2.42 9.45
CA ILE A 623 -43.76 1.66 10.13
C ILE A 623 -43.55 1.74 11.66
N PRO A 624 -44.60 2.08 12.45
CA PRO A 624 -44.46 2.25 13.88
C PRO A 624 -44.23 0.91 14.58
N ASN A 625 -43.37 0.89 15.60
CA ASN A 625 -43.21 -0.27 16.47
C ASN A 625 -44.38 -0.41 17.47
N THR A 626 -44.29 -1.40 18.37
CA THR A 626 -45.33 -1.66 19.37
C THR A 626 -45.57 -0.51 20.36
N LYS A 627 -44.62 0.44 20.47
CA LYS A 627 -44.73 1.65 21.30
C LYS A 627 -45.26 2.86 20.52
N GLY A 628 -45.57 2.68 19.23
CA GLY A 628 -45.98 3.75 18.33
C GLY A 628 -44.81 4.59 17.79
N GLU A 629 -43.57 4.15 17.96
CA GLU A 629 -42.38 4.89 17.57
C GLU A 629 -41.98 4.56 16.13
N ARG A 630 -41.58 5.59 15.38
CA ARG A 630 -41.20 5.51 13.96
C ARG A 630 -39.76 5.94 13.78
N PHE A 631 -39.11 5.36 12.77
CA PHE A 631 -37.67 5.48 12.54
C PHE A 631 -37.41 6.04 11.15
N MET A 632 -36.74 7.19 11.07
CA MET A 632 -36.38 7.81 9.79
C MET A 632 -34.95 8.33 9.82
N PHE A 633 -34.17 7.94 8.82
CA PHE A 633 -32.82 8.45 8.63
C PHE A 633 -32.82 9.78 7.89
N VAL A 634 -31.89 10.66 8.28
CA VAL A 634 -31.39 11.76 7.45
C VAL A 634 -30.01 11.35 6.97
N SER A 635 -29.88 11.21 5.65
CA SER A 635 -28.70 10.61 5.01
C SER A 635 -28.03 11.58 4.06
N ARG A 636 -26.70 11.51 3.97
CA ARG A 636 -25.93 12.15 2.89
C ARG A 636 -25.88 11.20 1.72
N VAL A 637 -26.31 11.64 0.54
CA VAL A 637 -26.49 10.77 -0.63
C VAL A 637 -25.84 11.41 -1.84
N LEU A 638 -24.91 10.71 -2.48
CA LEU A 638 -24.24 11.14 -3.71
C LEU A 638 -25.15 10.82 -4.90
N VAL A 639 -25.98 11.77 -5.33
CA VAL A 639 -26.95 11.50 -6.42
C VAL A 639 -26.32 11.56 -7.81
N GLY A 640 -25.23 12.32 -7.98
CA GLY A 640 -24.52 12.47 -9.25
C GLY A 640 -25.40 12.93 -10.41
N HIS A 641 -25.09 12.47 -11.62
CA HIS A 641 -25.98 12.62 -12.76
C HIS A 641 -27.17 11.66 -12.65
N THR A 642 -28.38 12.20 -12.75
CA THR A 642 -29.62 11.43 -12.58
C THR A 642 -30.38 11.26 -13.89
N VAL A 643 -31.05 10.12 -14.05
CA VAL A 643 -31.99 9.85 -15.16
C VAL A 643 -33.31 9.29 -14.64
N LEU A 644 -34.40 9.45 -15.41
CA LEU A 644 -35.67 8.80 -15.08
C LEU A 644 -35.49 7.29 -14.94
N GLY A 645 -35.89 6.78 -13.78
CA GLY A 645 -35.80 5.36 -13.44
C GLY A 645 -36.95 4.55 -14.00
N ASN A 646 -36.74 3.24 -14.13
CA ASN A 646 -37.80 2.28 -14.36
C ASN A 646 -37.50 0.95 -13.67
N SER A 647 -38.50 0.08 -13.56
CA SER A 647 -38.43 -1.14 -12.77
C SER A 647 -37.48 -2.23 -13.29
N SER A 648 -37.02 -2.12 -14.54
CA SER A 648 -36.04 -3.05 -15.12
C SER A 648 -34.59 -2.70 -14.76
N MET A 649 -34.33 -1.49 -14.27
CA MET A 649 -32.97 -1.00 -14.00
C MET A 649 -32.40 -1.61 -12.73
N LYS A 650 -31.51 -2.61 -12.86
CA LYS A 650 -30.89 -3.29 -11.70
C LYS A 650 -29.55 -2.69 -11.25
N THR A 651 -28.94 -1.87 -12.10
CA THR A 651 -27.66 -1.20 -11.85
C THR A 651 -27.77 0.24 -12.32
N ARG A 652 -26.78 1.07 -11.99
CA ARG A 652 -26.73 2.45 -12.50
C ARG A 652 -26.78 2.44 -14.05
N PRO A 653 -27.61 3.29 -14.67
CA PRO A 653 -27.62 3.44 -16.13
C PRO A 653 -26.29 3.99 -16.65
N ILE A 654 -25.92 3.64 -17.89
CA ILE A 654 -24.67 4.13 -18.51
C ILE A 654 -24.70 5.66 -18.57
N GLY A 655 -23.63 6.30 -18.08
CA GLY A 655 -23.51 7.76 -18.04
C GLY A 655 -24.20 8.44 -16.84
N TYR A 656 -24.89 7.68 -16.00
CA TYR A 656 -25.61 8.18 -14.83
C TYR A 656 -25.16 7.49 -13.53
N ASP A 657 -25.34 8.17 -12.41
CA ASP A 657 -24.93 7.72 -11.09
C ASP A 657 -26.11 7.21 -10.25
N SER A 658 -27.31 7.77 -10.50
CA SER A 658 -28.56 7.39 -9.82
C SER A 658 -29.75 7.47 -10.77
N THR A 659 -30.86 6.85 -10.39
CA THR A 659 -32.15 7.06 -11.05
C THR A 659 -33.08 7.90 -10.18
N THR A 660 -34.09 8.50 -10.79
CA THR A 660 -35.06 9.37 -10.12
C THR A 660 -36.47 9.21 -10.69
N ASP A 661 -37.47 9.64 -9.93
CA ASP A 661 -38.84 9.88 -10.41
C ASP A 661 -38.97 11.19 -11.22
N GLY A 662 -37.87 11.95 -11.33
CA GLY A 662 -37.85 13.29 -11.93
C GLY A 662 -38.20 14.39 -10.94
N ASN A 663 -38.45 14.06 -9.66
CA ASN A 663 -38.87 15.01 -8.65
C ASN A 663 -38.23 14.72 -7.28
N HIS A 664 -38.82 13.86 -6.45
CA HIS A 664 -38.47 13.73 -5.03
C HIS A 664 -37.77 12.42 -4.67
N ILE A 665 -37.66 11.44 -5.57
CA ILE A 665 -37.11 10.12 -5.29
C ILE A 665 -35.76 9.98 -6.00
N PHE A 666 -34.79 9.42 -5.28
CA PHE A 666 -33.46 9.09 -5.79
C PHE A 666 -33.13 7.64 -5.42
N VAL A 667 -32.65 6.86 -6.39
CA VAL A 667 -32.27 5.46 -6.19
C VAL A 667 -30.78 5.30 -6.47
N THR A 668 -30.05 4.83 -5.46
CA THR A 668 -28.61 4.57 -5.55
C THR A 668 -28.33 3.09 -5.78
N TYR A 669 -27.21 2.80 -6.45
CA TYR A 669 -26.83 1.43 -6.86
C TYR A 669 -25.54 0.94 -6.20
N HIS A 670 -24.93 1.75 -5.33
CA HIS A 670 -23.73 1.40 -4.59
C HIS A 670 -23.94 1.63 -3.09
N ASP A 671 -23.53 0.66 -2.26
CA ASP A 671 -23.82 0.65 -0.82
C ASP A 671 -23.15 1.83 -0.09
N ALA A 672 -21.97 2.24 -0.56
CA ALA A 672 -21.24 3.40 -0.05
C ALA A 672 -21.59 4.74 -0.73
N GLN A 673 -22.62 4.78 -1.58
CA GLN A 673 -23.12 6.03 -2.21
C GLN A 673 -23.96 6.88 -1.25
N ALA A 674 -24.35 6.31 -0.11
CA ALA A 674 -25.10 6.99 0.92
C ALA A 674 -24.54 6.70 2.32
N PHE A 675 -24.56 7.70 3.19
CA PHE A 675 -24.19 7.58 4.59
C PHE A 675 -25.37 8.02 5.47
N ALA A 676 -25.81 7.12 6.37
CA ALA A 676 -26.81 7.44 7.37
C ALA A 676 -26.18 8.37 8.42
N GLU A 677 -26.54 9.65 8.43
CA GLU A 677 -25.91 10.63 9.31
C GLU A 677 -26.64 10.74 10.65
N TYR A 678 -27.97 10.74 10.61
CA TYR A 678 -28.83 10.80 11.79
C TYR A 678 -29.98 9.81 11.69
N LEU A 679 -30.38 9.23 12.82
CA LEU A 679 -31.66 8.54 12.99
C LEU A 679 -32.57 9.39 13.86
N ILE A 680 -33.76 9.72 13.35
CA ILE A 680 -34.81 10.42 14.09
C ILE A 680 -35.85 9.38 14.52
N THR A 681 -36.09 9.31 15.83
CA THR A 681 -37.17 8.51 16.42
C THR A 681 -38.30 9.46 16.83
N TYR A 682 -39.52 9.22 16.34
CA TYR A 682 -40.67 10.12 16.55
C TYR A 682 -41.99 9.35 16.62
N LYS A 683 -43.08 10.03 17.00
CA LYS A 683 -44.45 9.47 16.99
C LYS A 683 -45.37 10.24 16.06
#